data_AF-A0A953GP81-F1
#
_entry.id   AF-A0A953GP81-F1
#
_cell.length_a   1.000
_cell.length_b   1.000
_cell.length_c   1.000
_cell.angle_alpha   90.00
_cell.angle_beta   90.00
_cell.angle_gamma   90.00
#
_symmetry.space_group_name_H-M   'P 1'
#
loop_
_entity.id
_entity.type
_entity.pdbx_description
1 polymer ?
#
loop_
_entity_poly.entity_id
_entity_poly.type
_entity_poly.pdbx_seq_one_letter_code
_entity_poly.pdbx_strand_id
1 'polypeptide(L)'
;MLFLLLCPAWLVGQSSDTSRFTDVGNIRLMISNFGTIGSGWAGWPAVPSCEYPRGSKVEHLFIGGIWLGGIREVNGNRMPLVSTGAVDVSAVREGLAGFELTTELRDRMIERSSNIESPFYTPAAISEQDFVAKFVDTNRYIPDATRPREILEHLHPLGLSIQMESYAWSYPFADNFVILRYRIRNVSSAVIDSFHVGLWSDLVVRNTQFTAPGGSAFYSSGGNGFVDSLRMVYEYDASNGQESVNGYAALKLLGTTPPTDSAYFNFWQFRNATGAPWTTSPADDEAKFRRLSSSFLGGDKTLIAGQLKSPSNRSAMISAGPFPPLNPGDSIEAVFAVIAAKKSGPSRGDEEQQRRALQIATTWAQRAYDGSDQNGNGTLDPGEPDVNGNGEIARYLLPAPPRSPRVRVVPSDRRITLYWNNAPESATDILTNRKTFEGYRVYRSNPGDDLDATIDSLVLVAQFDLRNRVGLNTGLNGAKILDENGQPAPIRLPDDTTEYHYRLTFDSVLNGWQYGVAVTAFSAAEEAAGIPAFESSQLTSLKRAIPGTTASGGGDSAHNIGVYPNPYYVNAVWDGAGERQRKIWFYNLPARSRVTIYSPAGDVVATLDHDAATYNGSDLGWFNSFADGTQLLAGGEHAWDLITSGDQALATGIYLFAVEDLAAGGVKMGRFVVMK
;
A
#
# COMPACT_ATOMS: atom_id res chain seq x y z
N MET A 1 -38.40 -17.29 4.70
CA MET A 1 -37.47 -18.03 3.81
C MET A 1 -36.20 -17.20 3.74
N LEU A 2 -35.22 -17.56 4.56
CA LEU A 2 -34.00 -16.80 4.83
C LEU A 2 -32.94 -17.20 3.80
N PHE A 3 -32.50 -16.27 2.95
CA PHE A 3 -31.44 -16.53 1.98
C PHE A 3 -30.08 -16.52 2.69
N LEU A 4 -29.51 -17.71 2.89
CA LEU A 4 -28.08 -17.87 3.18
C LEU A 4 -27.29 -17.50 1.93
N LEU A 5 -26.48 -16.44 2.02
CA LEU A 5 -25.41 -16.14 1.08
C LEU A 5 -24.33 -17.23 1.21
N LEU A 6 -24.22 -18.07 0.19
CA LEU A 6 -23.11 -19.01 0.01
C LEU A 6 -21.85 -18.23 -0.35
N CYS A 7 -20.89 -18.22 0.58
CA CYS A 7 -19.52 -17.78 0.34
C CYS A 7 -18.85 -18.77 -0.63
N PRO A 8 -18.16 -18.33 -1.70
CA PRO A 8 -17.41 -19.25 -2.55
C PRO A 8 -16.21 -19.81 -1.77
N ALA A 9 -16.14 -21.14 -1.70
CA ALA A 9 -15.04 -21.85 -1.05
C ALA A 9 -13.76 -21.73 -1.88
N TRP A 10 -12.72 -21.16 -1.27
CA TRP A 10 -11.36 -21.10 -1.82
C TRP A 10 -10.55 -22.31 -1.31
N LEU A 11 -9.84 -23.00 -2.20
CA LEU A 11 -8.72 -23.91 -1.89
C LEU A 11 -7.46 -23.16 -2.35
N VAL A 12 -6.35 -22.96 -1.63
CA VAL A 12 -5.75 -23.65 -0.47
C VAL A 12 -5.03 -22.57 0.36
N GLY A 13 -5.57 -22.27 1.54
CA GLY A 13 -4.92 -21.53 2.63
C GLY A 13 -5.21 -22.30 3.92
N GLN A 14 -4.33 -22.22 4.92
CA GLN A 14 -4.53 -22.90 6.20
C GLN A 14 -5.97 -22.59 6.65
N SER A 15 -6.76 -23.54 7.16
CA SER A 15 -8.16 -23.25 7.56
C SER A 15 -8.29 -22.12 8.61
N SER A 16 -7.16 -21.67 9.15
CA SER A 16 -6.94 -20.55 10.07
C SER A 16 -6.24 -19.33 9.47
N ASP A 17 -5.95 -19.29 8.16
CA ASP A 17 -5.31 -18.16 7.48
C ASP A 17 -6.21 -16.93 7.58
N THR A 18 -5.68 -15.90 8.23
CA THR A 18 -6.35 -14.59 8.37
C THR A 18 -5.42 -13.45 8.04
N SER A 19 -4.56 -13.69 7.04
CA SER A 19 -3.66 -12.69 6.48
C SER A 19 -4.40 -11.41 6.10
N ARG A 20 -3.74 -10.27 6.31
CA ARG A 20 -4.21 -8.93 5.94
C ARG A 20 -3.10 -8.19 5.20
N PHE A 21 -3.41 -7.04 4.63
CA PHE A 21 -2.39 -6.17 4.07
C PHE A 21 -2.55 -4.75 4.60
N THR A 22 -1.45 -4.03 4.72
CA THR A 22 -1.49 -2.62 5.14
C THR A 22 -2.17 -1.77 4.07
N ASP A 23 -2.99 -0.81 4.47
CA ASP A 23 -3.71 0.07 3.55
C ASP A 23 -3.94 1.49 4.10
N VAL A 24 -3.34 1.84 5.24
CA VAL A 24 -3.34 3.22 5.75
C VAL A 24 -2.27 4.09 5.10
N GLY A 25 -1.11 3.50 4.79
CA GLY A 25 0.01 4.16 4.11
C GLY A 25 0.01 3.98 2.60
N ASN A 26 1.11 4.38 1.97
CA ASN A 26 1.37 4.24 0.54
C ASN A 26 2.00 2.89 0.17
N ILE A 27 2.45 2.13 1.17
CA ILE A 27 2.92 0.75 1.04
C ILE A 27 1.81 -0.24 1.44
N ARG A 28 1.50 -1.19 0.56
CA ARG A 28 0.53 -2.27 0.83
C ARG A 28 1.23 -3.61 0.94
N LEU A 29 1.68 -3.92 2.15
CA LEU A 29 2.38 -5.17 2.48
C LEU A 29 1.39 -6.18 3.03
N MET A 30 1.27 -7.34 2.38
CA MET A 30 0.55 -8.50 2.93
C MET A 30 1.36 -9.11 4.07
N ILE A 31 0.68 -9.43 5.16
CA ILE A 31 1.24 -10.03 6.37
C ILE A 31 0.34 -11.19 6.76
N SER A 32 0.94 -12.35 7.03
CA SER A 32 0.20 -13.54 7.46
C SER A 32 0.24 -13.78 8.96
N ASN A 33 -0.68 -14.62 9.43
CA ASN A 33 -0.68 -15.08 10.82
C ASN A 33 0.21 -16.31 11.07
N PHE A 34 1.12 -16.63 10.14
CA PHE A 34 2.09 -17.73 10.25
C PHE A 34 3.51 -17.28 9.84
N GLY A 35 3.82 -15.99 9.97
CA GLY A 35 5.19 -15.49 9.90
C GLY A 35 5.73 -15.25 8.49
N THR A 36 4.84 -15.12 7.50
CA THR A 36 5.19 -14.66 6.14
C THR A 36 4.78 -13.20 5.93
N ILE A 37 5.53 -12.53 5.07
CA ILE A 37 5.17 -11.26 4.45
C ILE A 37 5.12 -11.43 2.94
N GLY A 38 4.27 -10.66 2.25
CA GLY A 38 3.98 -10.89 0.85
C GLY A 38 2.98 -12.02 0.62
N SER A 39 2.22 -11.90 -0.47
CA SER A 39 1.13 -12.81 -0.77
C SER A 39 1.58 -14.07 -1.50
N GLY A 40 2.81 -14.12 -2.01
CA GLY A 40 3.22 -15.19 -2.91
C GLY A 40 2.32 -15.29 -4.15
N TRP A 41 1.68 -14.16 -4.53
CA TRP A 41 0.63 -14.05 -5.55
C TRP A 41 -0.71 -14.75 -5.21
N ALA A 42 -0.91 -15.21 -3.98
CA ALA A 42 -2.19 -15.70 -3.53
C ALA A 42 -3.23 -14.57 -3.54
N GLY A 43 -4.35 -14.77 -4.25
CA GLY A 43 -5.40 -13.77 -4.39
C GLY A 43 -5.07 -12.61 -5.34
N TRP A 44 -3.96 -12.65 -6.09
CA TRP A 44 -3.67 -11.66 -7.13
C TRP A 44 -4.76 -11.66 -8.22
N PRO A 45 -5.15 -10.50 -8.78
CA PRO A 45 -4.63 -9.15 -8.51
C PRO A 45 -5.33 -8.40 -7.36
N ALA A 46 -6.28 -9.02 -6.66
CA ALA A 46 -7.04 -8.35 -5.61
C ALA A 46 -6.21 -8.12 -4.33
N VAL A 47 -5.31 -9.06 -4.03
CA VAL A 47 -4.41 -9.01 -2.87
C VAL A 47 -3.01 -8.59 -3.34
N PRO A 48 -2.49 -7.42 -2.90
CA PRO A 48 -1.13 -7.01 -3.20
C PRO A 48 -0.14 -7.89 -2.43
N SER A 49 1.11 -7.97 -2.90
CA SER A 49 2.16 -8.61 -2.11
C SER A 49 2.92 -7.58 -1.27
N CYS A 50 3.52 -6.60 -1.93
CA CYS A 50 4.08 -5.38 -1.36
C CYS A 50 3.98 -4.27 -2.41
N GLU A 51 2.78 -3.73 -2.62
CA GLU A 51 2.55 -2.70 -3.64
C GLU A 51 2.99 -1.33 -3.14
N TYR A 52 3.81 -0.61 -3.92
CA TYR A 52 4.19 0.77 -3.65
C TYR A 52 4.53 1.50 -4.96
N PRO A 53 4.11 2.76 -5.16
CA PRO A 53 3.04 3.43 -4.43
C PRO A 53 1.72 2.66 -4.52
N ARG A 54 0.82 2.88 -3.58
CA ARG A 54 -0.51 2.28 -3.55
C ARG A 54 -1.25 2.60 -4.86
N GLY A 55 -1.74 1.56 -5.54
CA GLY A 55 -2.46 1.68 -6.81
C GLY A 55 -1.56 1.62 -8.05
N SER A 56 -0.23 1.64 -7.90
CA SER A 56 0.71 1.65 -9.02
C SER A 56 0.85 0.31 -9.75
N LYS A 57 0.36 -0.78 -9.15
CA LYS A 57 0.61 -2.16 -9.62
C LYS A 57 2.08 -2.56 -9.63
N VAL A 58 2.96 -1.75 -9.02
CA VAL A 58 4.38 -2.06 -8.83
C VAL A 58 4.59 -2.79 -7.51
N GLU A 59 4.95 -4.06 -7.62
CA GLU A 59 5.21 -4.95 -6.50
C GLU A 59 6.69 -4.92 -6.11
N HIS A 60 6.94 -4.90 -4.79
CA HIS A 60 8.26 -4.72 -4.17
C HIS A 60 8.79 -6.00 -3.50
N LEU A 61 7.97 -7.06 -3.44
CA LEU A 61 8.27 -8.30 -2.73
C LEU A 61 7.36 -9.42 -3.25
N PHE A 62 7.90 -10.61 -3.48
CA PHE A 62 7.11 -11.80 -3.82
C PHE A 62 6.62 -12.51 -2.55
N ILE A 63 7.57 -12.96 -1.73
CA ILE A 63 7.31 -13.49 -0.39
C ILE A 63 8.57 -13.33 0.47
N GLY A 64 8.37 -13.19 1.76
CA GLY A 64 9.41 -13.19 2.77
C GLY A 64 8.90 -13.80 4.07
N GLY A 65 9.80 -13.97 5.03
CA GLY A 65 9.47 -14.56 6.32
C GLY A 65 10.64 -14.53 7.28
N ILE A 66 10.33 -14.71 8.56
CA ILE A 66 11.34 -14.75 9.61
C ILE A 66 12.08 -16.10 9.61
N TRP A 67 13.39 -16.07 9.83
CA TRP A 67 14.24 -17.23 10.06
C TRP A 67 14.75 -17.19 11.49
N LEU A 68 14.60 -18.29 12.21
CA LEU A 68 14.95 -18.45 13.62
C LEU A 68 15.91 -19.62 13.71
N GLY A 69 17.17 -19.37 14.09
CA GLY A 69 18.20 -20.39 14.08
C GLY A 69 18.92 -20.49 15.41
N GLY A 70 19.27 -21.70 15.83
CA GLY A 70 20.02 -21.91 17.06
C GLY A 70 20.62 -23.31 17.14
N ILE A 71 21.52 -23.51 18.09
CA ILE A 71 22.17 -24.79 18.34
C ILE A 71 21.51 -25.45 19.54
N ARG A 72 21.00 -26.67 19.37
CA ARG A 72 20.40 -27.47 20.43
C ARG A 72 21.01 -28.86 20.49
N GLU A 73 20.89 -29.50 21.65
CA GLU A 73 21.21 -30.92 21.76
C GLU A 73 20.02 -31.77 21.30
N VAL A 74 20.25 -32.62 20.31
CA VAL A 74 19.28 -33.60 19.80
C VAL A 74 19.95 -34.97 19.85
N ASN A 75 19.39 -35.89 20.63
CA ASN A 75 19.92 -37.25 20.81
C ASN A 75 21.42 -37.29 21.18
N GLY A 76 21.88 -36.37 22.03
CA GLY A 76 23.28 -36.27 22.46
C GLY A 76 24.22 -35.54 21.50
N ASN A 77 23.73 -35.05 20.35
CA ASN A 77 24.52 -34.29 19.39
C ASN A 77 24.10 -32.82 19.39
N ARG A 78 25.07 -31.91 19.37
CA ARG A 78 24.81 -30.48 19.15
C ARG A 78 24.53 -30.24 17.67
N MET A 79 23.32 -29.83 17.33
CA MET A 79 22.86 -29.62 15.97
C MET A 79 22.39 -28.18 15.79
N PRO A 80 22.80 -27.47 14.72
CA PRO A 80 22.13 -26.26 14.29
C PRO A 80 20.77 -26.64 13.70
N LEU A 81 19.75 -25.91 14.12
CA LEU A 81 18.37 -26.07 13.69
C LEU A 81 17.85 -24.70 13.26
N VAL A 82 17.07 -24.66 12.20
CA VAL A 82 16.49 -23.42 11.69
C VAL A 82 15.02 -23.62 11.38
N SER A 83 14.17 -22.80 12.01
CA SER A 83 12.76 -22.68 11.67
C SER A 83 12.52 -21.43 10.81
N THR A 84 11.77 -21.60 9.74
CA THR A 84 11.62 -20.61 8.67
C THR A 84 10.14 -20.33 8.37
N GLY A 85 9.82 -19.04 8.19
CA GLY A 85 8.50 -18.61 7.73
C GLY A 85 8.34 -18.72 6.21
N ALA A 86 9.42 -18.49 5.46
CA ALA A 86 9.43 -18.63 4.01
C ALA A 86 10.85 -18.93 3.48
N VAL A 87 10.92 -19.53 2.30
CA VAL A 87 12.16 -19.83 1.56
C VAL A 87 11.95 -19.67 0.05
N ASP A 88 13.03 -19.80 -0.72
CA ASP A 88 12.98 -19.82 -2.19
C ASP A 88 12.00 -20.90 -2.70
N VAL A 89 10.89 -20.47 -3.30
CA VAL A 89 9.91 -21.37 -3.93
C VAL A 89 9.39 -20.83 -5.26
N SER A 90 9.01 -21.74 -6.16
CA SER A 90 8.34 -21.37 -7.42
C SER A 90 6.85 -21.04 -7.23
N ALA A 91 6.26 -21.50 -6.13
CA ALA A 91 4.88 -21.26 -5.73
C ALA A 91 4.73 -21.59 -4.24
N VAL A 92 3.97 -20.78 -3.52
CA VAL A 92 3.69 -20.99 -2.10
C VAL A 92 2.64 -22.09 -1.95
N ARG A 93 2.90 -23.07 -1.08
CA ARG A 93 1.95 -24.13 -0.74
C ARG A 93 2.13 -24.53 0.73
N GLU A 94 1.02 -24.91 1.36
CA GLU A 94 1.03 -25.42 2.72
C GLU A 94 1.84 -26.72 2.88
N GLY A 95 2.53 -26.83 4.01
CA GLY A 95 3.23 -28.04 4.45
C GLY A 95 4.55 -28.30 3.71
N LEU A 96 4.97 -27.37 2.85
CA LEU A 96 6.29 -27.44 2.22
C LEU A 96 7.40 -27.20 3.24
N ALA A 97 8.56 -27.81 2.99
CA ALA A 97 9.79 -27.46 3.68
C ALA A 97 10.06 -25.95 3.48
N GLY A 98 10.49 -25.28 4.55
CA GLY A 98 10.70 -23.84 4.53
C GLY A 98 9.51 -22.96 4.96
N PHE A 99 8.38 -23.59 5.32
CA PHE A 99 7.18 -22.94 5.86
C PHE A 99 6.76 -23.64 7.16
N GLU A 100 7.58 -23.48 8.19
CA GLU A 100 7.60 -24.32 9.39
C GLU A 100 6.83 -23.71 10.56
N LEU A 101 6.40 -22.46 10.42
CA LEU A 101 5.63 -21.72 11.41
C LEU A 101 4.13 -21.95 11.21
N THR A 102 3.42 -22.19 12.32
CA THR A 102 1.98 -22.47 12.30
C THR A 102 1.25 -21.67 13.37
N THR A 103 -0.02 -21.41 13.13
CA THR A 103 -0.91 -20.82 14.14
C THR A 103 -1.77 -21.90 14.81
N GLU A 104 -2.22 -21.63 16.04
CA GLU A 104 -3.22 -22.45 16.71
C GLU A 104 -4.59 -22.33 16.02
N LEU A 105 -5.42 -23.37 16.08
CA LEU A 105 -6.65 -23.50 15.27
C LEU A 105 -7.60 -22.27 15.34
N ARG A 106 -7.60 -21.57 16.48
CA ARG A 106 -8.48 -20.42 16.76
C ARG A 106 -7.74 -19.08 16.83
N ASP A 107 -6.42 -19.07 16.69
CA ASP A 107 -5.67 -17.83 16.64
C ASP A 107 -5.93 -17.14 15.29
N ARG A 108 -6.04 -15.82 15.36
CA ARG A 108 -6.46 -14.96 14.25
C ARG A 108 -5.65 -13.68 14.30
N MET A 109 -5.43 -13.08 13.14
CA MET A 109 -4.83 -11.75 13.06
C MET A 109 -5.76 -10.71 13.66
N ILE A 110 -5.24 -9.93 14.59
CA ILE A 110 -5.96 -8.81 15.22
C ILE A 110 -5.51 -7.51 14.56
N GLU A 111 -6.46 -6.67 14.19
CA GLU A 111 -6.21 -5.32 13.68
C GLU A 111 -6.55 -4.29 14.77
N ARG A 112 -5.68 -3.29 14.95
CA ARG A 112 -5.84 -2.18 15.89
C ARG A 112 -5.46 -0.88 15.19
N SER A 113 -6.02 0.24 15.65
CA SER A 113 -5.68 1.56 15.09
C SER A 113 -5.64 2.63 16.17
N SER A 114 -4.66 3.52 16.09
CA SER A 114 -4.59 4.73 16.92
C SER A 114 -5.50 5.85 16.40
N ASN A 115 -6.01 5.72 15.17
CA ASN A 115 -6.95 6.65 14.58
C ASN A 115 -8.34 6.45 15.19
N ILE A 116 -8.85 7.47 15.89
CA ILE A 116 -10.16 7.45 16.56
C ILE A 116 -11.34 7.23 15.61
N GLU A 117 -11.15 7.50 14.33
CA GLU A 117 -12.17 7.32 13.30
C GLU A 117 -12.16 5.91 12.70
N SER A 118 -11.16 5.10 13.03
CA SER A 118 -11.09 3.71 12.58
C SER A 118 -12.10 2.85 13.35
N PRO A 119 -12.80 1.92 12.67
CA PRO A 119 -13.60 0.91 13.37
C PRO A 119 -12.77 -0.01 14.27
N PHE A 120 -11.43 -0.02 14.10
CA PHE A 120 -10.48 -0.77 14.91
C PHE A 120 -9.79 0.10 15.98
N TYR A 121 -10.34 1.29 16.27
CA TYR A 121 -9.75 2.19 17.24
C TYR A 121 -9.57 1.53 18.62
N THR A 122 -8.37 1.65 19.16
CA THR A 122 -8.08 1.29 20.55
C THR A 122 -6.93 2.13 21.09
N PRO A 123 -6.99 2.60 22.35
CA PRO A 123 -5.89 3.32 22.97
C PRO A 123 -4.62 2.48 23.14
N ALA A 124 -4.71 1.15 22.97
CA ALA A 124 -3.57 0.24 23.00
C ALA A 124 -2.85 0.10 21.64
N ALA A 125 -3.33 0.78 20.59
CA ALA A 125 -2.69 0.78 19.28
C ALA A 125 -1.48 1.72 19.28
N ILE A 126 -0.45 1.33 18.54
CA ILE A 126 0.81 2.07 18.41
C ILE A 126 0.79 2.97 17.17
N SER A 127 0.26 2.47 16.06
CA SER A 127 0.23 3.17 14.77
C SER A 127 -1.19 3.28 14.21
N GLU A 128 -1.34 3.94 13.05
CA GLU A 128 -2.66 4.12 12.44
C GLU A 128 -3.23 2.79 11.90
N GLN A 129 -2.38 1.76 11.73
CA GLN A 129 -2.78 0.39 11.49
C GLN A 129 -1.75 -0.60 12.06
N ASP A 130 -2.14 -1.30 13.11
CA ASP A 130 -1.36 -2.40 13.67
C ASP A 130 -1.98 -3.75 13.29
N PHE A 131 -1.15 -4.72 12.94
CA PHE A 131 -1.54 -6.13 12.97
C PHE A 131 -0.82 -6.87 14.08
N VAL A 132 -1.52 -7.81 14.73
CA VAL A 132 -0.94 -8.71 15.73
C VAL A 132 -1.25 -10.13 15.33
N ALA A 133 -0.22 -10.96 15.26
CA ALA A 133 -0.37 -12.40 15.09
C ALA A 133 0.48 -13.19 16.07
N LYS A 134 0.02 -14.41 16.35
CA LYS A 134 0.74 -15.40 17.15
C LYS A 134 0.88 -16.68 16.37
N PHE A 135 2.09 -17.22 16.39
CA PHE A 135 2.43 -18.47 15.73
C PHE A 135 3.60 -19.15 16.47
N VAL A 136 3.78 -20.43 16.20
CA VAL A 136 4.76 -21.30 16.84
C VAL A 136 5.49 -22.11 15.79
N ASP A 137 6.71 -22.53 16.11
CA ASP A 137 7.40 -23.58 15.35
C ASP A 137 7.14 -24.98 15.97
N THR A 138 6.52 -25.07 17.15
CA THR A 138 6.47 -26.33 17.93
C THR A 138 5.74 -27.49 17.23
N ASN A 139 4.85 -27.17 16.29
CA ASN A 139 4.02 -28.15 15.61
C ASN A 139 4.79 -28.82 14.47
N ARG A 140 4.74 -30.15 14.41
CA ARG A 140 5.21 -30.93 13.25
C ARG A 140 4.13 -31.19 12.20
N TYR A 141 2.89 -30.85 12.54
CA TYR A 141 1.73 -30.98 11.68
C TYR A 141 0.96 -29.68 11.69
N ILE A 142 0.47 -29.25 10.54
CA ILE A 142 -0.41 -28.09 10.43
C ILE A 142 -1.69 -28.40 11.24
N PRO A 143 -2.03 -27.55 12.23
CA PRO A 143 -3.29 -27.69 12.96
C PRO A 143 -4.48 -27.47 12.01
N ASP A 144 -5.15 -28.54 11.61
CA ASP A 144 -6.37 -28.55 10.80
C ASP A 144 -7.38 -29.51 11.44
N ALA A 145 -8.60 -29.04 11.65
CA ALA A 145 -9.67 -29.80 12.31
C ALA A 145 -10.14 -31.03 11.49
N THR A 146 -9.80 -31.09 10.20
CA THR A 146 -10.34 -32.06 9.25
C THR A 146 -9.27 -32.97 8.65
N ARG A 147 -8.05 -32.48 8.38
CA ARG A 147 -6.95 -33.27 7.79
C ARG A 147 -5.57 -32.73 8.22
N PRO A 148 -4.97 -33.21 9.33
CA PRO A 148 -3.63 -32.77 9.71
C PRO A 148 -2.61 -33.19 8.63
N ARG A 149 -1.73 -32.25 8.25
CA ARG A 149 -0.67 -32.45 7.25
C ARG A 149 0.69 -32.29 7.91
N GLU A 150 1.61 -33.21 7.65
CA GLU A 150 2.99 -33.09 8.13
C GLU A 150 3.68 -31.89 7.46
N ILE A 151 4.49 -31.17 8.23
CA ILE A 151 5.38 -30.13 7.71
C ILE A 151 6.66 -30.81 7.27
N LEU A 152 6.95 -30.79 5.97
CA LEU A 152 8.12 -31.45 5.42
C LEU A 152 9.41 -30.87 6.01
N GLU A 153 10.37 -31.75 6.30
CA GLU A 153 11.71 -31.43 6.84
C GLU A 153 11.75 -30.78 8.24
N HIS A 154 10.61 -30.49 8.86
CA HIS A 154 10.51 -29.96 10.22
C HIS A 154 10.56 -31.04 11.31
N LEU A 155 11.68 -31.77 11.36
CA LEU A 155 11.82 -32.95 12.22
C LEU A 155 12.12 -32.59 13.68
N HIS A 156 12.82 -31.46 13.89
CA HIS A 156 13.32 -31.01 15.19
C HIS A 156 13.01 -29.52 15.42
N PRO A 157 11.76 -29.16 15.75
CA PRO A 157 11.42 -27.78 16.11
C PRO A 157 12.33 -27.22 17.20
N LEU A 158 12.69 -25.93 17.11
CA LEU A 158 13.41 -25.22 18.18
C LEU A 158 12.54 -25.08 19.45
N GLY A 159 11.22 -24.97 19.27
CA GLY A 159 10.25 -24.90 20.35
C GLY A 159 10.05 -23.47 20.85
N LEU A 160 9.67 -22.61 19.92
CA LEU A 160 9.51 -21.17 20.00
C LEU A 160 8.02 -20.80 19.87
N SER A 161 7.63 -19.83 20.67
CA SER A 161 6.40 -19.07 20.49
C SER A 161 6.77 -17.67 20.01
N ILE A 162 6.08 -17.19 18.98
CA ILE A 162 6.34 -15.91 18.35
C ILE A 162 5.08 -15.06 18.39
N GLN A 163 5.24 -13.83 18.86
CA GLN A 163 4.26 -12.76 18.66
C GLN A 163 4.85 -11.74 17.69
N MET A 164 4.18 -11.56 16.56
CA MET A 164 4.54 -10.57 15.56
C MET A 164 3.55 -9.41 15.63
N GLU A 165 4.07 -8.20 15.62
CA GLU A 165 3.30 -6.97 15.48
C GLU A 165 3.82 -6.17 14.28
N SER A 166 2.92 -5.60 13.48
CA SER A 166 3.28 -4.66 12.42
C SER A 166 2.76 -3.26 12.73
N TYR A 167 3.47 -2.22 12.26
CA TYR A 167 3.07 -0.83 12.44
C TYR A 167 3.18 -0.04 11.13
N ALA A 168 2.13 0.69 10.80
CA ALA A 168 2.03 1.51 9.58
C ALA A 168 1.33 2.86 9.86
N TRP A 169 1.75 3.89 9.13
CA TRP A 169 1.23 5.25 9.24
C TRP A 169 0.86 5.81 7.87
N SER A 170 -0.04 6.79 7.83
CA SER A 170 -0.37 7.55 6.62
C SER A 170 0.51 8.79 6.41
N TYR A 171 1.37 9.12 7.37
CA TYR A 171 2.16 10.36 7.34
C TYR A 171 3.12 10.36 6.14
N PRO A 172 3.25 11.46 5.37
CA PRO A 172 4.05 11.47 4.13
C PRO A 172 5.53 11.07 4.27
N PHE A 173 6.09 11.14 5.49
CA PHE A 173 7.47 10.72 5.78
C PHE A 173 7.57 9.29 6.34
N ALA A 174 6.43 8.63 6.58
CA ALA A 174 6.33 7.29 7.17
C ALA A 174 5.36 6.34 6.43
N ASP A 175 4.78 6.78 5.31
CA ASP A 175 3.80 6.02 4.54
C ASP A 175 4.43 4.99 3.59
N ASN A 176 5.76 4.91 3.55
CA ASN A 176 6.54 4.08 2.64
C ASN A 176 7.36 2.99 3.36
N PHE A 177 7.09 2.75 4.65
CA PHE A 177 7.64 1.62 5.38
C PHE A 177 6.61 0.98 6.32
N VAL A 178 6.82 -0.31 6.60
CA VAL A 178 6.11 -1.07 7.63
C VAL A 178 7.13 -1.63 8.60
N ILE A 179 6.95 -1.35 9.89
CA ILE A 179 7.81 -1.93 10.94
C ILE A 179 7.23 -3.28 11.33
N LEU A 180 8.08 -4.29 11.49
CA LEU A 180 7.75 -5.65 11.93
C LEU A 180 8.52 -5.95 13.21
N ARG A 181 7.80 -6.11 14.31
CA ARG A 181 8.34 -6.45 15.62
C ARG A 181 8.06 -7.92 15.92
N TYR A 182 9.10 -8.68 16.25
CA TYR A 182 8.99 -10.08 16.63
C TYR A 182 9.46 -10.26 18.07
N ARG A 183 8.56 -10.70 18.95
CA ARG A 183 8.89 -11.22 20.27
C ARG A 183 8.93 -12.74 20.21
N ILE A 184 10.10 -13.31 20.49
CA ILE A 184 10.37 -14.74 20.33
C ILE A 184 10.68 -15.30 21.71
N ARG A 185 9.92 -16.31 22.13
CA ARG A 185 10.05 -16.95 23.44
C ARG A 185 10.39 -18.42 23.29
N ASN A 186 11.39 -18.90 24.02
CA ASN A 186 11.64 -20.33 24.14
C ASN A 186 10.57 -20.95 25.05
N VAL A 187 9.71 -21.78 24.48
CA VAL A 187 8.68 -22.54 25.20
C VAL A 187 9.03 -24.03 25.31
N SER A 188 10.19 -24.43 24.79
CA SER A 188 10.74 -25.76 24.94
C SER A 188 11.37 -25.98 26.32
N SER A 189 11.71 -27.22 26.64
CA SER A 189 12.46 -27.58 27.85
C SER A 189 13.98 -27.53 27.67
N ALA A 190 14.50 -27.21 26.48
CA ALA A 190 15.94 -27.19 26.21
C ALA A 190 16.47 -25.77 26.04
N VAL A 191 17.74 -25.57 26.37
CA VAL A 191 18.46 -24.32 26.08
C VAL A 191 18.74 -24.25 24.58
N ILE A 192 18.60 -23.07 24.00
CA ILE A 192 18.96 -22.78 22.61
C ILE A 192 20.19 -21.88 22.63
N ASP A 193 21.33 -22.41 22.22
CA ASP A 193 22.60 -21.69 22.19
C ASP A 193 22.79 -20.99 20.84
N SER A 194 23.61 -19.92 20.83
CA SER A 194 24.00 -19.19 19.62
C SER A 194 22.80 -18.80 18.75
N PHE A 195 21.73 -18.32 19.39
CA PHE A 195 20.49 -18.02 18.70
C PHE A 195 20.67 -16.84 17.74
N HIS A 196 20.08 -16.91 16.56
CA HIS A 196 20.08 -15.87 15.55
C HIS A 196 18.68 -15.68 14.98
N VAL A 197 18.39 -14.47 14.55
CA VAL A 197 17.13 -14.09 13.89
C VAL A 197 17.43 -13.38 12.59
N GLY A 198 16.70 -13.72 11.53
CA GLY A 198 16.83 -13.08 10.23
C GLY A 198 15.48 -12.80 9.60
N LEU A 199 15.41 -11.75 8.79
CA LEU A 199 14.30 -11.53 7.87
C LEU A 199 14.81 -11.83 6.46
N TRP A 200 14.23 -12.88 5.88
CA TRP A 200 14.49 -13.29 4.50
C TRP A 200 13.37 -12.82 3.60
N SER A 201 13.69 -12.44 2.37
CA SER A 201 12.70 -12.14 1.33
C SER A 201 13.23 -12.37 -0.07
N ASP A 202 12.36 -12.86 -0.94
CA ASP A 202 12.46 -12.70 -2.39
C ASP A 202 11.91 -11.30 -2.73
N LEU A 203 12.83 -10.33 -2.80
CA LEU A 203 12.50 -8.97 -3.22
C LEU A 203 12.31 -8.95 -4.73
N VAL A 204 11.40 -8.11 -5.20
CA VAL A 204 11.19 -7.86 -6.62
C VAL A 204 10.91 -6.38 -6.79
N VAL A 205 11.17 -5.79 -7.95
CA VAL A 205 10.67 -4.45 -8.29
C VAL A 205 10.09 -4.52 -9.69
N ARG A 206 8.78 -4.79 -9.80
CA ARG A 206 8.12 -5.10 -11.09
C ARG A 206 6.69 -4.59 -11.16
N ASN A 207 6.31 -4.07 -12.32
CA ASN A 207 4.93 -3.66 -12.60
C ASN A 207 4.12 -4.83 -13.19
N THR A 208 3.10 -5.23 -12.44
CA THR A 208 2.24 -6.38 -12.74
C THR A 208 1.24 -6.13 -13.87
N GLN A 209 1.03 -4.87 -14.27
CA GLN A 209 0.23 -4.52 -15.44
C GLN A 209 0.94 -4.87 -16.75
N PHE A 210 2.27 -4.73 -16.79
CA PHE A 210 3.07 -5.01 -17.99
C PHE A 210 3.67 -6.41 -18.00
N THR A 211 4.06 -6.91 -16.83
CA THR A 211 4.62 -8.26 -16.68
C THR A 211 3.80 -9.01 -15.66
N ALA A 212 2.99 -9.97 -16.10
CA ALA A 212 2.20 -10.80 -15.19
C ALA A 212 3.12 -11.50 -14.16
N PRO A 213 2.70 -11.60 -12.88
CA PRO A 213 3.48 -12.30 -11.87
C PRO A 213 3.78 -13.75 -12.25
N GLY A 214 5.03 -14.16 -12.07
CA GLY A 214 5.49 -15.53 -12.32
C GLY A 214 6.45 -15.68 -13.50
N GLY A 215 7.14 -16.83 -13.51
CA GLY A 215 8.16 -17.13 -14.54
C GLY A 215 9.43 -16.30 -14.42
N SER A 216 10.49 -16.72 -15.13
CA SER A 216 11.82 -16.11 -15.02
C SER A 216 11.86 -14.65 -15.44
N ALA A 217 11.05 -14.23 -16.42
CA ALA A 217 10.99 -12.86 -16.91
C ALA A 217 10.51 -11.85 -15.85
N PHE A 218 9.75 -12.31 -14.85
CA PHE A 218 9.34 -11.46 -13.74
C PHE A 218 10.51 -11.22 -12.77
N TYR A 219 11.22 -12.27 -12.36
CA TYR A 219 12.23 -12.20 -11.29
C TYR A 219 13.65 -11.85 -11.73
N SER A 220 13.99 -11.94 -13.02
CA SER A 220 15.40 -11.85 -13.45
C SER A 220 15.92 -10.43 -13.69
N SER A 221 15.17 -9.40 -13.26
CA SER A 221 15.49 -7.99 -13.47
C SER A 221 16.19 -7.32 -12.28
N GLY A 222 16.23 -7.97 -11.11
CA GLY A 222 16.69 -7.36 -9.87
C GLY A 222 18.19 -7.10 -9.82
N GLY A 223 18.58 -5.87 -9.48
CA GLY A 223 19.90 -5.53 -8.97
C GLY A 223 19.82 -5.30 -7.47
N ASN A 224 20.81 -5.76 -6.72
CA ASN A 224 20.79 -5.75 -5.26
C ASN A 224 21.93 -4.90 -4.67
N GLY A 225 21.79 -4.54 -3.41
CA GLY A 225 22.84 -3.91 -2.63
C GLY A 225 22.60 -3.97 -1.14
N PHE A 226 23.60 -3.59 -0.35
CA PHE A 226 23.49 -3.48 1.09
C PHE A 226 24.21 -2.21 1.57
N VAL A 227 23.81 -1.71 2.73
CA VAL A 227 24.44 -0.56 3.41
C VAL A 227 24.68 -0.94 4.86
N ASP A 228 25.94 -1.27 5.18
CA ASP A 228 26.36 -1.72 6.51
C ASP A 228 25.98 -0.72 7.61
N SER A 229 26.25 0.58 7.40
CA SER A 229 25.96 1.65 8.36
C SER A 229 24.47 1.87 8.63
N LEU A 230 23.60 1.40 7.73
CA LEU A 230 22.15 1.49 7.88
C LEU A 230 21.52 0.15 8.24
N ARG A 231 22.33 -0.92 8.40
CA ARG A 231 21.85 -2.30 8.61
C ARG A 231 20.71 -2.65 7.65
N MET A 232 20.97 -2.50 6.35
CA MET A 232 19.95 -2.60 5.30
C MET A 232 20.43 -3.41 4.10
N VAL A 233 19.53 -4.21 3.53
CA VAL A 233 19.63 -4.81 2.19
C VAL A 233 18.54 -4.25 1.29
N TYR A 234 18.78 -4.15 -0.01
CA TYR A 234 17.80 -3.61 -0.96
C TYR A 234 17.90 -4.21 -2.35
N GLU A 235 16.84 -4.03 -3.13
CA GLU A 235 16.70 -4.35 -4.54
C GLU A 235 16.13 -3.17 -5.33
N TYR A 236 16.49 -3.08 -6.61
CA TYR A 236 15.91 -2.19 -7.62
C TYR A 236 15.82 -2.91 -8.97
N ASP A 237 15.00 -2.40 -9.90
CA ASP A 237 14.99 -2.91 -11.28
C ASP A 237 16.27 -2.48 -12.00
N ALA A 238 17.20 -3.41 -12.24
CA ALA A 238 18.46 -3.16 -12.94
C ALA A 238 18.37 -3.46 -14.45
N SER A 239 17.18 -3.79 -14.96
CA SER A 239 16.96 -4.13 -16.38
C SER A 239 16.72 -2.90 -17.26
N ASN A 240 16.81 -3.09 -18.58
CA ASN A 240 16.52 -2.05 -19.59
C ASN A 240 15.01 -1.83 -19.81
N GLY A 241 14.15 -2.33 -18.91
CA GLY A 241 12.82 -2.83 -19.27
C GLY A 241 11.65 -1.85 -19.21
N GLN A 242 11.60 -0.88 -18.29
CA GLN A 242 10.45 0.04 -18.14
C GLN A 242 10.80 1.22 -17.21
N GLU A 243 10.62 2.47 -17.68
CA GLU A 243 10.81 3.68 -16.84
C GLU A 243 9.73 3.80 -15.74
N SER A 244 8.58 3.16 -15.92
CA SER A 244 7.44 3.14 -14.98
C SER A 244 7.66 2.26 -13.74
N VAL A 245 8.82 1.58 -13.63
CA VAL A 245 9.17 0.63 -12.56
C VAL A 245 10.46 1.11 -11.87
N ASN A 246 10.45 2.36 -11.41
CA ASN A 246 11.64 3.01 -10.90
C ASN A 246 11.57 3.20 -9.37
N GLY A 247 11.88 2.13 -8.64
CA GLY A 247 11.79 2.08 -7.20
C GLY A 247 12.86 1.22 -6.53
N TYR A 248 12.87 1.26 -5.21
CA TYR A 248 13.66 0.42 -4.34
C TYR A 248 12.74 -0.36 -3.41
N ALA A 249 13.06 -1.62 -3.17
CA ALA A 249 12.55 -2.42 -2.06
C ALA A 249 13.69 -2.71 -1.09
N ALA A 250 13.47 -2.61 0.22
CA ALA A 250 14.52 -2.82 1.21
C ALA A 250 14.02 -3.50 2.48
N LEU A 251 14.93 -4.27 3.09
CA LEU A 251 14.77 -4.81 4.44
C LEU A 251 15.82 -4.17 5.34
N LYS A 252 15.38 -3.71 6.51
CA LYS A 252 16.26 -3.09 7.51
C LYS A 252 16.12 -3.79 8.85
N LEU A 253 17.24 -4.00 9.55
CA LEU A 253 17.24 -4.33 10.97
C LEU A 253 17.28 -3.03 11.79
N LEU A 254 16.19 -2.74 12.51
CA LEU A 254 16.05 -1.53 13.32
C LEU A 254 16.70 -1.67 14.68
N GLY A 255 16.56 -2.84 15.31
CA GLY A 255 17.17 -3.14 16.59
C GLY A 255 16.71 -4.45 17.19
N THR A 256 17.32 -4.80 18.32
CA THR A 256 17.10 -6.07 19.02
C THR A 256 17.08 -5.85 20.54
N THR A 257 16.46 -6.77 21.27
CA THR A 257 16.51 -6.82 22.74
C THR A 257 16.75 -8.26 23.18
N PRO A 258 17.85 -8.58 23.88
CA PRO A 258 18.97 -7.68 24.22
C PRO A 258 19.66 -7.12 22.96
N PRO A 259 20.26 -5.92 23.04
CA PRO A 259 20.88 -5.28 21.89
C PRO A 259 22.05 -6.08 21.35
N THR A 260 22.20 -6.08 20.03
CA THR A 260 23.29 -6.72 19.30
C THR A 260 23.91 -5.74 18.31
N ASP A 261 25.25 -5.68 18.25
CA ASP A 261 25.96 -4.87 17.25
C ASP A 261 26.04 -5.55 15.88
N SER A 262 25.74 -6.85 15.83
CA SER A 262 25.80 -7.67 14.63
C SER A 262 24.70 -7.33 13.62
N ALA A 263 25.09 -7.17 12.36
CA ALA A 263 24.19 -7.29 11.21
C ALA A 263 24.90 -8.13 10.13
N TYR A 264 24.25 -9.19 9.68
CA TYR A 264 24.76 -10.07 8.62
C TYR A 264 23.92 -9.91 7.36
N PHE A 265 24.60 -9.90 6.22
CA PHE A 265 24.01 -9.64 4.90
C PHE A 265 24.21 -10.84 4.00
N ASN A 266 23.12 -11.35 3.41
CA ASN A 266 23.19 -12.44 2.46
C ASN A 266 22.28 -12.21 1.27
N PHE A 267 22.76 -12.65 0.12
CA PHE A 267 21.98 -12.81 -1.10
C PHE A 267 22.35 -14.14 -1.71
N TRP A 268 21.41 -14.81 -2.37
CA TRP A 268 21.71 -16.00 -3.17
C TRP A 268 20.74 -16.10 -4.33
N GLN A 269 21.15 -16.81 -5.37
CA GLN A 269 20.35 -16.95 -6.58
C GLN A 269 19.33 -18.08 -6.43
N PHE A 270 18.10 -17.85 -6.88
CA PHE A 270 17.00 -18.81 -6.79
C PHE A 270 17.40 -20.21 -7.29
N ARG A 271 17.27 -21.21 -6.41
CA ARG A 271 17.56 -22.64 -6.66
C ARG A 271 18.96 -22.91 -7.24
N ASN A 272 19.90 -22.01 -7.00
CA ASN A 272 21.24 -22.20 -7.51
C ASN A 272 22.03 -23.17 -6.63
N ALA A 273 22.55 -24.24 -7.24
CA ALA A 273 23.36 -25.26 -6.57
C ALA A 273 24.85 -25.21 -6.98
N THR A 274 25.24 -24.23 -7.81
CA THR A 274 26.59 -24.15 -8.39
C THR A 274 27.18 -22.75 -8.30
N GLY A 275 28.48 -22.60 -8.56
CA GLY A 275 29.14 -21.29 -8.55
C GLY A 275 29.73 -20.92 -7.19
N ALA A 276 29.82 -19.61 -6.91
CA ALA A 276 30.41 -19.12 -5.68
C ALA A 276 29.55 -19.54 -4.46
N PRO A 277 30.12 -19.93 -3.32
CA PRO A 277 29.34 -20.38 -2.16
C PRO A 277 28.30 -19.37 -1.69
N TRP A 278 28.58 -18.07 -1.81
CA TRP A 278 27.62 -17.05 -1.41
C TRP A 278 26.39 -17.00 -2.32
N THR A 279 26.44 -17.50 -3.56
CA THR A 279 25.31 -17.48 -4.50
C THR A 279 24.42 -18.72 -4.45
N THR A 280 24.76 -19.75 -3.68
CA THR A 280 24.01 -21.02 -3.64
C THR A 280 22.87 -20.98 -2.62
N SER A 281 21.69 -21.49 -2.98
CA SER A 281 20.56 -21.61 -2.06
C SER A 281 20.90 -22.58 -0.91
N PRO A 282 20.61 -22.24 0.36
CA PRO A 282 20.83 -23.14 1.49
C PRO A 282 19.81 -24.30 1.46
N ALA A 283 20.31 -25.54 1.53
CA ALA A 283 19.48 -26.75 1.35
C ALA A 283 19.05 -27.42 2.65
N ASP A 284 19.77 -27.19 3.76
CA ASP A 284 19.54 -27.81 5.06
C ASP A 284 19.75 -26.80 6.20
N ASP A 285 19.44 -27.21 7.43
CA ASP A 285 19.52 -26.35 8.61
C ASP A 285 20.94 -25.88 8.91
N GLU A 286 21.97 -26.67 8.61
CA GLU A 286 23.37 -26.26 8.73
C GLU A 286 23.68 -25.10 7.77
N ALA A 287 23.31 -25.24 6.49
CA ALA A 287 23.50 -24.20 5.49
C ALA A 287 22.67 -22.95 5.81
N LYS A 288 21.42 -23.11 6.25
CA LYS A 288 20.55 -21.99 6.68
C LYS A 288 21.15 -21.28 7.89
N PHE A 289 21.64 -22.02 8.89
CA PHE A 289 22.23 -21.44 10.10
C PHE A 289 23.50 -20.65 9.77
N ARG A 290 24.36 -21.15 8.87
CA ARG A 290 25.53 -20.42 8.40
C ARG A 290 25.19 -19.11 7.69
N ARG A 291 24.04 -19.05 7.00
CA ARG A 291 23.52 -17.79 6.43
C ARG A 291 23.08 -16.83 7.54
N LEU A 292 22.40 -17.33 8.57
CA LEU A 292 21.99 -16.49 9.71
C LEU A 292 23.18 -15.91 10.47
N SER A 293 24.27 -16.67 10.60
CA SER A 293 25.40 -16.34 11.48
C SER A 293 26.60 -15.70 10.77
N SER A 294 26.51 -15.41 9.47
CA SER A 294 27.63 -14.80 8.73
C SER A 294 27.17 -14.03 7.50
N SER A 295 27.90 -12.96 7.13
CA SER A 295 27.68 -12.28 5.85
C SER A 295 28.37 -13.04 4.74
N PHE A 296 27.65 -13.33 3.65
CA PHE A 296 28.21 -13.92 2.42
C PHE A 296 29.05 -15.19 2.64
N LEU A 297 28.80 -15.92 3.73
CA LEU A 297 29.62 -17.07 4.15
C LEU A 297 31.13 -16.75 4.27
N GLY A 298 31.47 -15.50 4.62
CA GLY A 298 32.86 -15.02 4.75
C GLY A 298 33.47 -14.44 3.46
N GLY A 299 32.67 -14.25 2.41
CA GLY A 299 33.14 -13.61 1.17
C GLY A 299 33.48 -12.11 1.32
N ASP A 300 34.31 -11.60 0.39
CA ASP A 300 34.69 -10.19 0.35
C ASP A 300 33.49 -9.29 0.02
N LYS A 301 33.07 -8.48 0.99
CA LYS A 301 31.93 -7.56 0.87
C LYS A 301 32.08 -6.57 -0.30
N THR A 302 33.29 -6.06 -0.55
CA THR A 302 33.54 -5.05 -1.58
C THR A 302 33.41 -5.65 -2.97
N LEU A 303 33.98 -6.84 -3.17
CA LEU A 303 33.86 -7.58 -4.44
C LEU A 303 32.40 -7.93 -4.71
N ILE A 304 31.71 -8.46 -3.70
CA ILE A 304 30.32 -8.91 -3.84
C ILE A 304 29.38 -7.72 -4.10
N ALA A 305 29.57 -6.58 -3.43
CA ALA A 305 28.79 -5.38 -3.69
C ALA A 305 28.81 -4.95 -5.17
N GLY A 306 29.95 -5.12 -5.87
CA GLY A 306 30.04 -4.88 -7.31
C GLY A 306 29.25 -5.89 -8.16
N GLN A 307 29.20 -7.16 -7.73
CA GLN A 307 28.51 -8.25 -8.44
C GLN A 307 26.99 -8.18 -8.29
N LEU A 308 26.50 -7.71 -7.13
CA LEU A 308 25.06 -7.62 -6.82
C LEU A 308 24.30 -6.66 -7.75
N LYS A 309 24.98 -5.66 -8.33
CA LYS A 309 24.38 -4.70 -9.27
C LYS A 309 23.93 -5.31 -10.60
N SER A 310 24.39 -6.52 -10.92
CA SER A 310 24.01 -7.20 -12.16
C SER A 310 22.62 -7.85 -12.02
N PRO A 311 21.73 -7.68 -13.02
CA PRO A 311 20.39 -8.28 -13.01
C PRO A 311 20.43 -9.78 -12.75
N SER A 312 19.62 -10.24 -11.80
CA SER A 312 19.46 -11.66 -11.47
C SER A 312 18.17 -11.88 -10.68
N ASN A 313 17.84 -13.15 -10.44
CA ASN A 313 16.80 -13.56 -9.51
C ASN A 313 17.48 -13.97 -8.20
N ARG A 314 17.56 -13.03 -7.23
CA ARG A 314 18.19 -13.27 -5.94
C ARG A 314 17.24 -12.93 -4.82
N SER A 315 17.19 -13.78 -3.80
CA SER A 315 16.60 -13.40 -2.53
C SER A 315 17.65 -12.74 -1.63
N ALA A 316 17.15 -11.95 -0.68
CA ALA A 316 17.91 -11.13 0.25
C ALA A 316 17.60 -11.54 1.69
N MET A 317 18.61 -11.47 2.56
CA MET A 317 18.43 -11.68 4.00
C MET A 317 19.29 -10.72 4.80
N ILE A 318 18.69 -10.19 5.86
CA ILE A 318 19.40 -9.51 6.94
C ILE A 318 19.15 -10.24 8.26
N SER A 319 20.20 -10.49 9.03
CA SER A 319 20.12 -11.20 10.30
C SER A 319 21.01 -10.63 11.40
N ALA A 320 20.71 -11.01 12.64
CA ALA A 320 21.43 -10.60 13.85
C ALA A 320 21.61 -11.78 14.82
N GLY A 321 22.65 -11.68 15.64
CA GLY A 321 23.05 -12.66 16.65
C GLY A 321 24.58 -12.79 16.74
N PRO A 322 25.10 -13.74 17.53
CA PRO A 322 24.34 -14.60 18.42
C PRO A 322 23.76 -13.81 19.59
N PHE A 323 22.52 -14.14 19.98
CA PHE A 323 21.97 -13.73 21.27
C PHE A 323 22.58 -14.58 22.40
N PRO A 324 22.50 -14.11 23.67
CA PRO A 324 22.77 -14.96 24.82
C PRO A 324 21.96 -16.28 24.76
N PRO A 325 22.46 -17.39 25.33
CA PRO A 325 21.73 -18.65 25.34
C PRO A 325 20.32 -18.47 25.88
N LEU A 326 19.34 -18.94 25.11
CA LEU A 326 17.93 -18.76 25.41
C LEU A 326 17.44 -19.93 26.27
N ASN A 327 17.32 -19.73 27.58
CA ASN A 327 16.81 -20.76 28.49
C ASN A 327 15.29 -20.93 28.32
N PRO A 328 14.71 -22.06 28.80
CA PRO A 328 13.27 -22.23 28.86
C PRO A 328 12.57 -21.04 29.53
N GLY A 329 11.67 -20.39 28.81
CA GLY A 329 10.92 -19.22 29.26
C GLY A 329 11.54 -17.87 28.88
N ASP A 330 12.81 -17.82 28.51
CA ASP A 330 13.48 -16.58 28.09
C ASP A 330 12.89 -16.06 26.78
N SER A 331 12.97 -14.74 26.58
CA SER A 331 12.46 -14.08 25.38
C SER A 331 13.47 -13.09 24.83
N ILE A 332 13.48 -12.94 23.51
CA ILE A 332 14.18 -11.87 22.81
C ILE A 332 13.19 -11.09 21.93
N GLU A 333 13.63 -9.93 21.48
CA GLU A 333 12.95 -9.12 20.49
C GLU A 333 13.87 -8.80 19.32
N ALA A 334 13.31 -8.84 18.11
CA ALA A 334 13.96 -8.38 16.90
C ALA A 334 12.99 -7.53 16.09
N VAL A 335 13.44 -6.36 15.64
CA VAL A 335 12.60 -5.40 14.93
C VAL A 335 13.22 -5.12 13.57
N PHE A 336 12.41 -5.33 12.53
CA PHE A 336 12.77 -5.09 11.15
C PHE A 336 11.85 -4.05 10.53
N ALA A 337 12.23 -3.50 9.38
CA ALA A 337 11.33 -2.71 8.53
C ALA A 337 11.39 -3.21 7.09
N VAL A 338 10.22 -3.26 6.45
CA VAL A 338 10.08 -3.36 4.99
C VAL A 338 9.88 -1.95 4.47
N ILE A 339 10.73 -1.50 3.56
CA ILE A 339 10.78 -0.11 3.10
C ILE A 339 10.70 -0.11 1.57
N ALA A 340 9.88 0.78 1.02
CA ALA A 340 9.86 1.06 -0.41
C ALA A 340 10.16 2.55 -0.66
N ALA A 341 10.79 2.87 -1.79
CA ALA A 341 11.07 4.25 -2.15
C ALA A 341 11.11 4.46 -3.66
N LYS A 342 10.71 5.65 -4.12
CA LYS A 342 10.90 6.02 -5.53
C LYS A 342 12.39 6.21 -5.80
N LYS A 343 12.87 5.72 -6.93
CA LYS A 343 14.26 5.95 -7.38
C LYS A 343 14.31 7.14 -8.33
N SER A 344 15.31 8.01 -8.15
CA SER A 344 15.53 9.14 -9.07
C SER A 344 16.49 8.74 -10.22
N GLY A 345 16.35 9.40 -11.37
CA GLY A 345 17.18 9.12 -12.54
C GLY A 345 16.83 7.79 -13.24
N PRO A 346 17.69 7.25 -14.12
CA PRO A 346 17.37 6.09 -14.95
C PRO A 346 17.25 4.78 -14.15
N SER A 347 16.44 3.85 -14.66
CA SER A 347 16.16 2.55 -14.03
C SER A 347 17.41 1.69 -13.78
N ARG A 348 18.42 1.72 -14.66
CA ARG A 348 19.59 0.83 -14.55
C ARG A 348 20.61 1.21 -13.47
N GLY A 349 20.71 2.48 -13.10
CA GLY A 349 21.76 2.99 -12.21
C GLY A 349 21.56 2.62 -10.73
N ASP A 350 22.62 2.64 -9.94
CA ASP A 350 22.51 2.61 -8.48
C ASP A 350 23.62 3.46 -7.85
N GLU A 351 23.42 4.77 -7.96
CA GLU A 351 24.26 5.79 -7.38
C GLU A 351 23.70 6.29 -6.04
N GLU A 352 24.56 6.85 -5.19
CA GLU A 352 24.16 7.35 -3.89
C GLU A 352 23.07 8.43 -3.97
N GLN A 353 23.17 9.31 -4.96
CA GLN A 353 22.15 10.32 -5.22
C GLN A 353 20.79 9.71 -5.58
N GLN A 354 20.76 8.56 -6.27
CA GLN A 354 19.54 7.86 -6.64
C GLN A 354 18.86 7.22 -5.42
N ARG A 355 19.66 6.76 -4.44
CA ARG A 355 19.19 6.17 -3.17
C ARG A 355 18.70 7.19 -2.14
N ARG A 356 18.75 8.49 -2.42
CA ARG A 356 18.42 9.53 -1.42
C ARG A 356 17.04 9.34 -0.78
N ALA A 357 16.01 9.01 -1.57
CA ALA A 357 14.67 8.77 -1.04
C ALA A 357 14.62 7.53 -0.13
N LEU A 358 15.31 6.45 -0.51
CA LEU A 358 15.45 5.25 0.31
C LEU A 358 16.17 5.54 1.63
N GLN A 359 17.26 6.30 1.60
CA GLN A 359 18.02 6.69 2.80
C GLN A 359 17.17 7.53 3.77
N ILE A 360 16.35 8.45 3.24
CA ILE A 360 15.41 9.25 4.04
C ILE A 360 14.38 8.35 4.72
N ALA A 361 13.71 7.46 3.96
CA ALA A 361 12.73 6.52 4.50
C ALA A 361 13.33 5.61 5.59
N THR A 362 14.55 5.11 5.33
CA THR A 362 15.34 4.28 6.26
C THR A 362 15.66 4.99 7.56
N THR A 363 15.92 6.31 7.49
CA THR A 363 16.19 7.14 8.67
C THR A 363 14.92 7.39 9.47
N TRP A 364 13.79 7.64 8.81
CA TRP A 364 12.51 7.78 9.49
C TRP A 364 12.02 6.48 10.14
N ALA A 365 12.24 5.33 9.51
CA ALA A 365 11.96 4.04 10.12
C ALA A 365 12.82 3.81 11.39
N GLN A 366 14.08 4.23 11.37
CA GLN A 366 14.95 4.21 12.56
C GLN A 366 14.41 5.09 13.66
N ARG A 367 14.11 6.35 13.33
CA ARG A 367 13.60 7.34 14.29
C ARG A 367 12.29 6.90 14.92
N ALA A 368 11.40 6.26 14.14
CA ALA A 368 10.20 5.65 14.69
C ALA A 368 10.56 4.60 15.74
N TYR A 369 11.46 3.66 15.43
CA TYR A 369 11.87 2.61 16.38
C TYR A 369 12.57 3.15 17.64
N ASP A 370 13.46 4.13 17.49
CA ASP A 370 14.20 4.71 18.61
C ASP A 370 13.26 5.51 19.53
N GLY A 371 12.29 6.22 18.93
CA GLY A 371 11.23 6.91 19.66
C GLY A 371 11.79 8.03 20.56
N SER A 372 11.69 7.87 21.89
CA SER A 372 12.23 8.84 22.85
C SER A 372 13.76 8.84 22.93
N ASP A 373 14.42 7.75 22.53
CA ASP A 373 15.89 7.63 22.47
C ASP A 373 16.40 8.37 21.23
N GLN A 374 16.64 9.67 21.34
CA GLN A 374 16.94 10.51 20.19
C GLN A 374 18.35 10.29 19.63
N ASN A 375 19.26 9.75 20.44
CA ASN A 375 20.64 9.48 20.03
C ASN A 375 20.90 7.99 19.69
N GLY A 376 19.93 7.12 19.92
CA GLY A 376 19.97 5.70 19.57
C GLY A 376 20.92 4.87 20.42
N ASN A 377 21.25 5.32 21.64
CA ASN A 377 22.22 4.64 22.51
C ASN A 377 21.59 3.53 23.37
N GLY A 378 20.27 3.35 23.30
CA GLY A 378 19.54 2.32 24.03
C GLY A 378 19.22 2.68 25.48
N THR A 379 19.39 3.93 25.88
CA THR A 379 19.03 4.44 27.22
C THR A 379 18.28 5.77 27.11
N LEU A 380 17.41 6.07 28.08
CA LEU A 380 16.71 7.36 28.14
C LEU A 380 17.60 8.39 28.86
N ASP A 381 18.09 9.39 28.13
CA ASP A 381 19.05 10.39 28.63
C ASP A 381 18.39 11.65 29.22
N PRO A 382 19.06 12.36 30.16
CA PRO A 382 18.60 13.67 30.63
C PRO A 382 18.44 14.67 29.47
N GLY A 383 17.21 15.10 29.21
CA GLY A 383 16.86 16.01 28.11
C GLY A 383 16.01 15.36 27.01
N GLU A 384 15.91 14.03 27.01
CA GLU A 384 15.00 13.29 26.15
C GLU A 384 13.58 13.24 26.73
N PRO A 385 12.53 13.14 25.89
CA PRO A 385 11.15 13.15 26.34
C PRO A 385 10.74 11.82 27.00
N ASP A 386 10.53 11.83 28.32
CA ASP A 386 9.87 10.74 29.04
C ASP A 386 8.35 10.85 28.87
N VAL A 387 7.84 10.31 27.76
CA VAL A 387 6.42 10.43 27.38
C VAL A 387 5.48 9.72 28.36
N ASN A 388 5.95 8.65 29.03
CA ASN A 388 5.13 7.85 29.94
C ASN A 388 5.37 8.16 31.42
N GLY A 389 6.38 8.97 31.75
CA GLY A 389 6.77 9.31 33.13
C GLY A 389 7.33 8.13 33.91
N ASN A 390 7.82 7.09 33.22
CA ASN A 390 8.30 5.84 33.83
C ASN A 390 9.83 5.69 33.76
N GLY A 391 10.55 6.66 33.18
CA GLY A 391 12.00 6.60 33.01
C GLY A 391 12.47 5.55 31.99
N GLU A 392 11.58 5.04 31.14
CA GLU A 392 11.91 4.06 30.10
C GLU A 392 11.72 4.62 28.70
N ILE A 393 12.44 4.06 27.73
CA ILE A 393 12.33 4.46 26.32
C ILE A 393 10.92 4.11 25.79
N ALA A 394 10.23 5.12 25.27
CA ALA A 394 8.99 4.94 24.54
C ALA A 394 9.31 4.82 23.03
N ARG A 395 9.15 3.61 22.48
CA ARG A 395 9.36 3.32 21.05
C ARG A 395 8.15 3.69 20.19
N TYR A 396 8.38 3.78 18.88
CA TYR A 396 7.35 4.00 17.85
C TYR A 396 6.68 5.37 17.92
N LEU A 397 7.43 6.35 18.44
CA LEU A 397 7.00 7.74 18.52
C LEU A 397 7.42 8.48 17.25
N LEU A 398 6.41 8.96 16.53
CA LEU A 398 6.61 9.88 15.42
C LEU A 398 5.91 11.20 15.74
N PRO A 399 6.47 12.35 15.32
CA PRO A 399 5.72 13.60 15.32
C PRO A 399 4.44 13.42 14.51
N ALA A 400 3.29 13.77 15.08
CA ALA A 400 2.03 13.61 14.38
C ALA A 400 1.70 14.93 13.65
N PRO A 401 1.52 14.92 12.32
CA PRO A 401 0.91 16.08 11.66
C PRO A 401 -0.46 16.37 12.29
N PRO A 402 -1.00 17.59 12.11
CA PRO A 402 -2.42 17.82 12.38
C PRO A 402 -3.24 16.74 11.67
N ARG A 403 -4.34 16.31 12.29
CA ARG A 403 -5.19 15.26 11.72
C ARG A 403 -5.59 15.63 10.29
N SER A 404 -5.77 14.64 9.41
CA SER A 404 -6.35 14.90 8.10
C SER A 404 -7.80 15.38 8.25
N PRO A 405 -8.22 16.44 7.54
CA PRO A 405 -9.61 16.86 7.57
C PRO A 405 -10.50 15.83 6.86
N ARG A 406 -11.73 15.66 7.35
CA ARG A 406 -12.75 14.90 6.62
C ARG A 406 -13.18 15.71 5.42
N VAL A 407 -13.12 15.10 4.23
CA VAL A 407 -13.46 15.76 2.97
C VAL A 407 -14.69 15.14 2.31
N ARG A 408 -15.44 15.96 1.59
CA ARG A 408 -16.51 15.53 0.69
C ARG A 408 -16.39 16.26 -0.63
N VAL A 409 -16.43 15.50 -1.72
CA VAL A 409 -16.35 16.03 -3.09
C VAL A 409 -17.68 15.83 -3.79
N VAL A 410 -18.15 16.85 -4.50
CA VAL A 410 -19.40 16.83 -5.29
C VAL A 410 -19.06 17.27 -6.72
N PRO A 411 -18.95 16.34 -7.69
CA PRO A 411 -18.81 16.68 -9.10
C PRO A 411 -20.14 17.15 -9.70
N SER A 412 -20.07 18.10 -10.62
CA SER A 412 -21.19 18.57 -11.45
C SER A 412 -20.68 19.09 -12.79
N ASP A 413 -21.56 19.68 -13.61
CA ASP A 413 -21.19 20.11 -14.96
C ASP A 413 -20.08 21.16 -14.92
N ARG A 414 -18.93 20.82 -15.51
CA ARG A 414 -17.69 21.61 -15.56
C ARG A 414 -17.24 22.14 -14.20
N ARG A 415 -17.58 21.42 -13.13
CA ARG A 415 -17.35 21.88 -11.76
C ARG A 415 -17.07 20.73 -10.81
N ILE A 416 -16.16 20.96 -9.86
CA ILE A 416 -15.98 20.11 -8.68
C ILE A 416 -16.06 20.99 -7.43
N THR A 417 -16.97 20.69 -6.51
CA THR A 417 -17.06 21.37 -5.22
C THR A 417 -16.52 20.47 -4.10
N LEU A 418 -15.55 20.99 -3.37
CA LEU A 418 -14.87 20.32 -2.27
C LEU A 418 -15.28 20.96 -0.94
N TYR A 419 -15.64 20.13 0.03
CA TYR A 419 -16.00 20.51 1.39
C TYR A 419 -15.08 19.83 2.39
N TRP A 420 -14.74 20.51 3.48
CA TRP A 420 -13.98 19.89 4.57
C TRP A 420 -14.34 20.42 5.96
N ASN A 421 -14.15 19.56 6.97
CA ASN A 421 -14.40 19.90 8.37
C ASN A 421 -13.19 20.58 9.03
N ASN A 422 -13.37 21.04 10.26
CA ASN A 422 -12.35 21.76 11.03
C ASN A 422 -11.67 20.89 12.12
N ALA A 423 -11.82 19.57 12.08
CA ALA A 423 -11.21 18.67 13.06
C ALA A 423 -9.70 18.94 13.31
N PRO A 424 -8.89 19.27 12.28
CA PRO A 424 -7.45 19.49 12.47
C PRO A 424 -7.11 20.70 13.36
N GLU A 425 -7.98 21.72 13.45
CA GLU A 425 -7.76 22.95 14.23
C GLU A 425 -7.68 22.73 15.74
N SER A 426 -8.12 21.57 16.21
CA SER A 426 -8.07 21.16 17.61
C SER A 426 -6.91 20.20 17.92
N ALA A 427 -6.14 19.78 16.91
CA ALA A 427 -5.07 18.81 17.07
C ALA A 427 -3.92 19.37 17.93
N THR A 428 -3.42 18.53 18.83
CA THR A 428 -2.25 18.80 19.67
C THR A 428 -1.17 17.74 19.43
N ASP A 429 0.09 18.16 19.40
CA ASP A 429 1.23 17.25 19.31
C ASP A 429 1.40 16.48 20.63
N ILE A 430 1.70 15.19 20.55
CA ILE A 430 1.83 14.33 21.75
C ILE A 430 3.16 14.61 22.48
N LEU A 431 4.22 14.99 21.77
CA LEU A 431 5.54 15.25 22.35
C LEU A 431 5.58 16.64 23.01
N THR A 432 4.93 17.65 22.43
CA THR A 432 4.97 19.03 22.95
C THR A 432 3.71 19.48 23.70
N ASN A 433 2.60 18.74 23.56
CA ASN A 433 1.27 19.11 24.06
C ASN A 433 0.79 20.49 23.55
N ARG A 434 1.29 20.95 22.41
CA ARG A 434 0.90 22.23 21.78
C ARG A 434 -0.01 21.98 20.59
N LYS A 435 -0.86 22.97 20.27
CA LYS A 435 -1.66 22.93 19.04
C LYS A 435 -0.74 22.96 17.83
N THR A 436 -0.92 22.02 16.92
CA THR A 436 -0.07 21.89 15.72
C THR A 436 -0.64 22.59 14.51
N PHE A 437 -1.91 22.98 14.51
CA PHE A 437 -2.55 23.49 13.30
C PHE A 437 -2.09 24.90 12.90
N GLU A 438 -1.68 25.04 11.63
CA GLU A 438 -1.31 26.31 10.99
C GLU A 438 -2.23 26.66 9.81
N GLY A 439 -2.68 25.67 9.04
CA GLY A 439 -3.53 25.92 7.89
C GLY A 439 -3.92 24.67 7.11
N TYR A 440 -4.65 24.90 6.01
CA TYR A 440 -5.03 23.91 5.02
C TYR A 440 -4.31 24.14 3.69
N ARG A 441 -3.96 23.06 3.02
CA ARG A 441 -3.53 23.06 1.62
C ARG A 441 -4.51 22.22 0.80
N VAL A 442 -4.87 22.72 -0.38
CA VAL A 442 -5.78 22.05 -1.30
C VAL A 442 -5.00 21.68 -2.54
N TYR A 443 -5.12 20.41 -2.92
CA TYR A 443 -4.44 19.82 -4.05
C TYR A 443 -5.43 19.30 -5.08
N ARG A 444 -5.03 19.34 -6.35
CA ARG A 444 -5.77 18.76 -7.47
C ARG A 444 -4.79 18.18 -8.49
N SER A 445 -5.12 17.08 -9.14
CA SER A 445 -4.39 16.64 -10.34
C SER A 445 -4.74 17.49 -11.56
N ASN A 446 -3.96 17.34 -12.63
CA ASN A 446 -4.31 17.82 -13.96
C ASN A 446 -5.07 16.75 -14.75
N PRO A 447 -5.84 17.14 -15.79
CA PRO A 447 -6.48 16.17 -16.66
C PRO A 447 -5.43 15.30 -17.37
N GLY A 448 -5.56 13.97 -17.29
CA GLY A 448 -4.67 13.01 -17.95
C GLY A 448 -3.57 12.45 -17.05
N ASP A 449 -3.37 13.03 -15.86
CA ASP A 449 -2.45 12.51 -14.84
C ASP A 449 -2.83 11.10 -14.35
N ASP A 450 -4.03 10.63 -14.67
CA ASP A 450 -4.56 9.33 -14.30
C ASP A 450 -4.17 8.17 -15.23
N LEU A 451 -3.60 8.47 -16.40
CA LEU A 451 -3.20 7.46 -17.39
C LEU A 451 -1.90 6.74 -17.05
N ASP A 452 -1.12 7.24 -16.09
CA ASP A 452 0.10 6.62 -15.56
C ASP A 452 -0.16 5.77 -14.29
N ALA A 453 -1.38 5.26 -14.14
CA ALA A 453 -1.90 4.38 -13.07
C ALA A 453 -2.00 4.98 -11.65
N THR A 454 -1.20 5.99 -11.30
CA THR A 454 -1.32 6.70 -10.02
C THR A 454 -1.65 8.17 -10.17
N ILE A 455 -2.59 8.68 -9.36
CA ILE A 455 -2.80 10.13 -9.21
C ILE A 455 -1.79 10.65 -8.17
N ASP A 456 -0.51 10.54 -8.51
CA ASP A 456 0.60 10.96 -7.65
C ASP A 456 1.01 12.42 -7.91
N SER A 457 0.61 12.98 -9.05
CA SER A 457 0.96 14.32 -9.54
C SER A 457 -0.04 15.39 -9.07
N LEU A 458 -0.42 15.33 -7.80
CA LEU A 458 -1.24 16.36 -7.18
C LEU A 458 -0.50 17.70 -7.12
N VAL A 459 -1.08 18.75 -7.70
CA VAL A 459 -0.54 20.11 -7.65
C VAL A 459 -1.25 20.94 -6.59
N LEU A 460 -0.50 21.76 -5.85
CA LEU A 460 -1.05 22.70 -4.88
C LEU A 460 -1.82 23.79 -5.64
N VAL A 461 -3.13 23.89 -5.39
CA VAL A 461 -4.02 24.85 -6.07
C VAL A 461 -4.52 25.97 -5.15
N ALA A 462 -4.52 25.73 -3.84
CA ALA A 462 -4.84 26.77 -2.86
C ALA A 462 -4.18 26.46 -1.50
N GLN A 463 -3.90 27.50 -0.72
CA GLN A 463 -3.48 27.41 0.67
C GLN A 463 -4.25 28.45 1.49
N PHE A 464 -4.72 28.03 2.67
CA PHE A 464 -5.44 28.86 3.63
C PHE A 464 -4.80 28.69 5.01
N ASP A 465 -4.28 29.75 5.60
CA ASP A 465 -3.48 29.67 6.82
C ASP A 465 -3.78 30.81 7.81
N LEU A 466 -3.39 30.60 9.06
CA LEU A 466 -3.56 31.59 10.12
C LEU A 466 -2.80 32.88 9.78
N ARG A 467 -3.31 34.02 10.25
CA ARG A 467 -2.64 35.32 10.07
C ARG A 467 -1.64 35.52 11.21
N ASN A 468 -0.42 35.04 11.02
CA ASN A 468 0.69 35.12 11.97
C ASN A 468 2.02 35.42 11.22
N ARG A 469 3.14 34.77 11.59
CA ARG A 469 4.46 34.92 10.95
C ARG A 469 4.88 33.70 10.11
N VAL A 470 3.98 32.76 9.92
CA VAL A 470 4.21 31.47 9.25
C VAL A 470 3.40 31.44 7.94
N GLY A 471 3.94 30.81 6.90
CA GLY A 471 3.21 30.62 5.64
C GLY A 471 2.89 31.90 4.86
N LEU A 472 1.83 31.84 4.06
CA LEU A 472 1.35 32.90 3.17
C LEU A 472 0.40 33.89 3.87
N ASN A 473 -0.11 33.55 5.05
CA ASN A 473 -0.97 34.41 5.88
C ASN A 473 -2.25 34.90 5.19
N THR A 474 -2.83 34.03 4.36
CA THR A 474 -4.04 34.29 3.57
C THR A 474 -5.30 34.46 4.44
N GLY A 475 -5.31 33.84 5.62
CA GLY A 475 -6.50 33.73 6.46
C GLY A 475 -7.44 32.63 5.98
N LEU A 476 -8.18 32.03 6.93
CA LEU A 476 -9.09 30.91 6.64
C LEU A 476 -10.41 31.33 5.97
N ASN A 477 -10.74 32.63 5.99
CA ASN A 477 -12.03 33.13 5.48
C ASN A 477 -12.24 32.90 3.98
N GLY A 478 -11.18 32.78 3.19
CA GLY A 478 -11.28 32.56 1.73
C GLY A 478 -11.93 31.22 1.35
N ALA A 479 -11.92 30.24 2.26
CA ALA A 479 -12.59 28.95 2.08
C ALA A 479 -13.75 28.74 3.06
N LYS A 480 -13.97 29.63 4.02
CA LYS A 480 -14.95 29.40 5.09
C LYS A 480 -16.36 29.51 4.54
N ILE A 481 -17.26 28.63 4.97
CA ILE A 481 -18.67 28.74 4.65
C ILE A 481 -19.28 29.79 5.57
N LEU A 482 -19.74 30.88 4.97
CA LEU A 482 -20.31 32.03 5.67
C LEU A 482 -21.77 32.24 5.24
N ASP A 483 -22.59 32.77 6.13
CA ASP A 483 -23.93 33.27 5.82
C ASP A 483 -23.88 34.63 5.10
N GLU A 484 -25.05 35.18 4.78
CA GLU A 484 -25.21 36.50 4.12
C GLU A 484 -24.62 37.67 4.94
N ASN A 485 -24.45 37.49 6.26
CA ASN A 485 -23.89 38.49 7.17
C ASN A 485 -22.39 38.28 7.42
N GLY A 486 -21.77 37.31 6.73
CA GLY A 486 -20.35 36.97 6.88
C GLY A 486 -20.01 36.18 8.15
N GLN A 487 -20.99 35.58 8.83
CA GLN A 487 -20.78 34.73 10.00
C GLN A 487 -20.58 33.27 9.60
N PRO A 488 -19.77 32.47 10.34
CA PRO A 488 -19.60 31.05 10.07
C PRO A 488 -20.93 30.29 10.07
N ALA A 489 -21.24 29.64 8.94
CA ALA A 489 -22.47 28.89 8.73
C ALA A 489 -22.12 27.49 8.22
N PRO A 490 -21.62 26.60 9.10
CA PRO A 490 -21.26 25.26 8.67
C PRO A 490 -22.50 24.50 8.18
N ILE A 491 -22.28 23.58 7.24
CA ILE A 491 -23.36 22.81 6.60
C ILE A 491 -23.19 21.32 6.81
N ARG A 492 -24.28 20.58 6.67
CA ARG A 492 -24.27 19.12 6.53
C ARG A 492 -24.81 18.76 5.17
N LEU A 493 -24.14 17.83 4.49
CA LEU A 493 -24.56 17.35 3.18
C LEU A 493 -25.53 16.18 3.37
N PRO A 494 -26.42 15.90 2.39
CA PRO A 494 -27.28 14.73 2.44
C PRO A 494 -26.46 13.45 2.68
N ASP A 495 -27.01 12.55 3.50
CA ASP A 495 -26.42 11.25 3.86
C ASP A 495 -25.06 11.32 4.59
N ASP A 496 -24.69 12.49 5.12
CA ASP A 496 -23.49 12.67 5.93
C ASP A 496 -23.78 13.40 7.25
N THR A 497 -23.33 12.83 8.36
CA THR A 497 -23.45 13.45 9.69
C THR A 497 -22.36 14.47 9.97
N THR A 498 -21.33 14.53 9.13
CA THR A 498 -20.18 15.43 9.27
C THR A 498 -20.60 16.88 9.01
N GLU A 499 -20.17 17.76 9.91
CA GLU A 499 -20.34 19.19 9.74
C GLU A 499 -19.14 19.80 8.99
N TYR A 500 -19.42 20.42 7.85
CA TYR A 500 -18.44 21.03 6.97
C TYR A 500 -18.37 22.53 7.21
N HIS A 501 -17.17 23.03 7.49
CA HIS A 501 -16.91 24.43 7.82
C HIS A 501 -16.31 25.20 6.64
N TYR A 502 -15.76 24.47 5.66
CA TYR A 502 -15.03 25.04 4.53
C TYR A 502 -15.52 24.47 3.21
N ARG A 503 -15.41 25.28 2.14
CA ARG A 503 -15.77 24.96 0.76
C ARG A 503 -14.82 25.63 -0.22
N LEU A 504 -14.37 24.89 -1.23
CA LEU A 504 -13.70 25.42 -2.42
C LEU A 504 -14.35 24.84 -3.69
N THR A 505 -14.50 25.65 -4.73
CA THR A 505 -15.07 25.22 -6.00
C THR A 505 -14.04 25.36 -7.12
N PHE A 506 -13.84 24.29 -7.87
CA PHE A 506 -13.07 24.31 -9.12
C PHE A 506 -14.04 24.44 -10.28
N ASP A 507 -14.15 25.64 -10.85
CA ASP A 507 -14.92 25.88 -12.06
C ASP A 507 -14.07 25.61 -13.32
N SER A 508 -14.75 25.43 -14.46
CA SER A 508 -14.12 25.22 -15.78
C SER A 508 -13.26 23.96 -15.87
N VAL A 509 -13.55 22.93 -15.07
CA VAL A 509 -12.95 21.60 -15.25
C VAL A 509 -13.59 20.90 -16.45
N LEU A 510 -12.87 19.97 -17.06
CA LEU A 510 -13.30 19.26 -18.26
C LEU A 510 -14.14 18.04 -17.87
N ASN A 511 -15.37 17.94 -18.40
CA ASN A 511 -16.20 16.76 -18.16
C ASN A 511 -15.57 15.48 -18.73
N GLY A 512 -15.83 14.35 -18.06
CA GLY A 512 -15.38 13.03 -18.48
C GLY A 512 -13.91 12.72 -18.20
N TRP A 513 -13.13 13.71 -17.79
CA TRP A 513 -11.78 13.56 -17.24
C TRP A 513 -11.84 13.21 -15.77
N GLN A 514 -10.90 12.40 -15.30
CA GLN A 514 -10.77 12.06 -13.89
C GLN A 514 -9.82 13.04 -13.20
N TYR A 515 -10.23 13.54 -12.04
CA TYR A 515 -9.42 14.41 -11.19
C TYR A 515 -9.25 13.78 -9.81
N GLY A 516 -8.04 13.81 -9.28
CA GLY A 516 -7.81 13.62 -7.85
C GLY A 516 -7.87 14.96 -7.12
N VAL A 517 -8.57 15.01 -6.00
CA VAL A 517 -8.66 16.19 -5.13
C VAL A 517 -8.35 15.78 -3.69
N ALA A 518 -7.49 16.54 -3.01
CA ALA A 518 -7.14 16.28 -1.62
C ALA A 518 -7.07 17.59 -0.82
N VAL A 519 -7.36 17.50 0.49
CA VAL A 519 -7.13 18.59 1.45
C VAL A 519 -6.27 18.06 2.58
N THR A 520 -5.19 18.76 2.88
CA THR A 520 -4.33 18.46 4.02
C THR A 520 -4.38 19.59 5.03
N ALA A 521 -4.06 19.26 6.27
CA ALA A 521 -3.75 20.24 7.30
C ALA A 521 -2.26 20.21 7.58
N PHE A 522 -1.65 21.37 7.82
CA PHE A 522 -0.22 21.48 8.09
C PHE A 522 0.08 22.24 9.38
N SER A 523 1.27 22.00 9.91
CA SER A 523 1.81 22.67 11.09
C SER A 523 2.94 23.62 10.77
N ALA A 524 3.13 24.60 11.65
CA ALA A 524 4.36 25.38 11.70
C ALA A 524 5.52 24.50 12.18
N ALA A 525 6.75 24.89 11.82
CA ALA A 525 7.95 24.30 12.42
C ALA A 525 8.11 24.79 13.87
N GLU A 526 8.54 23.91 14.77
CA GLU A 526 8.95 24.26 16.13
C GLU A 526 10.46 24.08 16.28
N GLU A 527 11.23 25.07 15.83
CA GLU A 527 12.71 25.04 15.81
C GLU A 527 13.32 24.73 17.18
N ALA A 528 12.75 25.31 18.26
CA ALA A 528 13.23 25.10 19.62
C ALA A 528 13.08 23.64 20.11
N ALA A 529 12.18 22.87 19.50
CA ALA A 529 11.95 21.45 19.79
C ALA A 529 12.56 20.51 18.73
N GLY A 530 13.23 21.05 17.69
CA GLY A 530 13.77 20.26 16.58
C GLY A 530 12.70 19.58 15.71
N ILE A 531 11.47 20.12 15.72
CA ILE A 531 10.30 19.57 15.02
C ILE A 531 10.09 20.38 13.73
N PRO A 532 10.29 19.79 12.53
CA PRO A 532 10.02 20.49 11.29
C PRO A 532 8.52 20.71 11.07
N ALA A 533 8.16 21.53 10.09
CA ALA A 533 6.77 21.64 9.65
C ALA A 533 6.29 20.30 9.09
N PHE A 534 5.09 19.88 9.49
CA PHE A 534 4.47 18.65 9.04
C PHE A 534 3.18 18.92 8.29
N GLU A 535 2.78 17.97 7.47
CA GLU A 535 1.55 18.02 6.71
C GLU A 535 0.86 16.66 6.79
N SER A 536 -0.45 16.68 6.96
CA SER A 536 -1.28 15.48 6.98
C SER A 536 -1.26 14.80 5.60
N SER A 537 -1.60 13.51 5.57
CA SER A 537 -1.53 12.73 4.33
C SER A 537 -2.47 13.24 3.25
N GLN A 538 -1.96 13.46 2.03
CA GLN A 538 -2.79 13.67 0.84
C GLN A 538 -3.58 12.40 0.51
N LEU A 539 -2.99 11.22 0.70
CA LEU A 539 -3.63 9.93 0.38
C LEU A 539 -4.89 9.69 1.20
N THR A 540 -4.88 10.09 2.48
CA THR A 540 -6.04 9.92 3.37
C THR A 540 -7.25 10.75 2.93
N SER A 541 -7.02 11.95 2.39
CA SER A 541 -8.10 12.84 1.94
C SER A 541 -8.33 12.80 0.43
N LEU A 542 -7.53 12.04 -0.33
CA LEU A 542 -7.68 11.96 -1.78
C LEU A 542 -9.04 11.36 -2.16
N LYS A 543 -9.78 12.08 -2.99
CA LYS A 543 -11.00 11.62 -3.64
C LYS A 543 -10.87 11.78 -5.15
N ARG A 544 -11.26 10.74 -5.88
CA ARG A 544 -11.37 10.77 -7.34
C ARG A 544 -12.75 11.28 -7.73
N ALA A 545 -12.81 12.20 -8.68
CA ALA A 545 -14.06 12.73 -9.20
C ALA A 545 -13.98 12.94 -10.70
N ILE A 546 -15.07 12.59 -11.39
CA ILE A 546 -15.24 12.83 -12.82
C ILE A 546 -16.42 13.82 -12.95
N PRO A 547 -16.14 15.10 -13.24
CA PRO A 547 -17.18 16.09 -13.50
C PRO A 547 -17.94 15.72 -14.77
N GLY A 548 -19.20 16.13 -14.79
CA GLY A 548 -20.15 15.73 -15.80
C GLY A 548 -21.51 16.33 -15.50
N THR A 549 -22.41 16.21 -16.45
CA THR A 549 -23.80 16.62 -16.28
C THR A 549 -24.46 15.83 -15.16
N THR A 550 -25.29 16.50 -14.36
CA THR A 550 -26.11 15.85 -13.33
C THR A 550 -27.29 15.17 -14.00
N ALA A 551 -27.89 14.17 -13.34
CA ALA A 551 -29.10 13.51 -13.83
C ALA A 551 -30.17 14.55 -14.17
N SER A 552 -30.66 14.54 -15.42
CA SER A 552 -31.69 15.46 -15.85
C SER A 552 -33.03 15.12 -15.19
N GLY A 553 -33.80 16.14 -14.81
CA GLY A 553 -35.17 15.95 -14.36
C GLY A 553 -36.01 15.40 -15.51
N GLY A 554 -36.66 14.26 -15.33
CA GLY A 554 -37.41 13.56 -16.38
C GLY A 554 -38.42 14.44 -17.12
N GLY A 555 -38.73 14.06 -18.36
CA GLY A 555 -39.64 14.80 -19.27
C GLY A 555 -38.91 15.67 -20.31
N ASP A 556 -39.62 16.61 -20.93
CA ASP A 556 -39.11 17.51 -21.99
C ASP A 556 -38.07 18.55 -21.49
N SER A 557 -37.80 18.56 -20.18
CA SER A 557 -36.79 19.37 -19.50
C SER A 557 -35.35 18.85 -19.68
N ALA A 558 -35.17 17.64 -20.23
CA ALA A 558 -33.86 17.10 -20.52
C ALA A 558 -33.16 17.97 -21.57
N HIS A 559 -32.05 18.61 -21.15
CA HIS A 559 -31.10 19.27 -22.05
C HIS A 559 -30.75 18.37 -23.24
N ASN A 560 -30.32 18.96 -24.36
CA ASN A 560 -29.86 18.22 -25.55
C ASN A 560 -28.90 17.09 -25.14
N ILE A 561 -29.38 15.84 -25.20
CA ILE A 561 -28.55 14.65 -24.98
C ILE A 561 -27.52 14.64 -26.10
N GLY A 562 -26.28 14.32 -25.75
CA GLY A 562 -25.20 14.28 -26.71
C GLY A 562 -24.16 13.25 -26.36
N VAL A 563 -23.10 13.27 -27.17
CA VAL A 563 -21.95 12.38 -27.05
C VAL A 563 -20.68 13.21 -27.12
N TYR A 564 -19.67 12.88 -26.30
CA TYR A 564 -18.34 13.46 -26.45
C TYR A 564 -17.22 12.41 -26.25
N PRO A 565 -16.08 12.54 -26.94
CA PRO A 565 -15.86 13.46 -28.06
C PRO A 565 -16.75 13.07 -29.24
N ASN A 566 -17.20 14.07 -29.99
CA ASN A 566 -17.97 13.87 -31.21
C ASN A 566 -17.57 14.94 -32.23
N PRO A 567 -16.88 14.58 -33.33
CA PRO A 567 -16.48 13.21 -33.69
C PRO A 567 -15.39 12.62 -32.78
N TYR A 568 -15.35 11.28 -32.69
CA TYR A 568 -14.25 10.53 -32.11
C TYR A 568 -13.21 10.23 -33.19
N TYR A 569 -11.98 10.75 -33.05
CA TYR A 569 -10.90 10.64 -34.03
C TYR A 569 -9.82 9.67 -33.56
N VAL A 570 -9.75 8.45 -34.12
CA VAL A 570 -8.73 7.41 -33.91
C VAL A 570 -8.59 6.98 -32.44
N ASN A 571 -8.14 7.91 -31.59
CA ASN A 571 -8.03 7.85 -30.14
C ASN A 571 -8.38 9.22 -29.52
N ALA A 572 -9.05 9.20 -28.38
CA ALA A 572 -9.13 10.35 -27.49
C ALA A 572 -7.86 10.45 -26.62
N VAL A 573 -7.56 11.64 -26.11
CA VAL A 573 -6.37 11.88 -25.26
C VAL A 573 -6.46 11.09 -23.95
N TRP A 574 -7.68 10.77 -23.48
CA TRP A 574 -7.90 9.96 -22.29
C TRP A 574 -7.93 8.46 -22.54
N ASP A 575 -7.72 7.98 -23.77
CA ASP A 575 -7.76 6.54 -24.05
C ASP A 575 -6.47 5.84 -23.61
N GLY A 576 -6.62 4.60 -23.14
CA GLY A 576 -5.48 3.71 -22.93
C GLY A 576 -5.02 3.02 -24.21
N ALA A 577 -4.02 2.15 -24.08
CA ALA A 577 -3.43 1.44 -25.22
C ALA A 577 -4.32 0.33 -25.80
N GLY A 578 -5.23 -0.24 -24.99
CA GLY A 578 -6.11 -1.35 -25.39
C GLY A 578 -7.44 -0.90 -25.99
N GLU A 579 -8.05 -1.73 -26.85
CA GLU A 579 -9.36 -1.44 -27.46
C GLU A 579 -10.47 -1.21 -26.41
N ARG A 580 -10.49 -2.01 -25.33
CA ARG A 580 -11.42 -1.85 -24.18
C ARG A 580 -11.05 -0.72 -23.21
N GLN A 581 -9.94 -0.04 -23.48
CA GLN A 581 -9.50 1.14 -22.74
C GLN A 581 -9.82 2.43 -23.51
N ARG A 582 -10.72 2.39 -24.48
CA ARG A 582 -11.25 3.59 -25.11
C ARG A 582 -12.52 4.03 -24.40
N LYS A 583 -12.89 5.30 -24.52
CA LYS A 583 -14.20 5.75 -24.05
C LYS A 583 -14.75 6.97 -24.79
N ILE A 584 -16.06 6.94 -25.02
CA ILE A 584 -16.90 8.12 -25.26
C ILE A 584 -17.93 8.23 -24.14
N TRP A 585 -18.48 9.42 -23.91
CA TRP A 585 -19.50 9.69 -22.91
C TRP A 585 -20.82 10.10 -23.56
N PHE A 586 -21.91 9.47 -23.14
CA PHE A 586 -23.27 10.00 -23.32
C PHE A 586 -23.59 10.90 -22.13
N TYR A 587 -24.14 12.09 -22.38
CA TYR A 587 -24.38 13.10 -21.33
C TYR A 587 -25.80 13.68 -21.36
N ASN A 588 -26.19 14.37 -20.28
CA ASN A 588 -27.56 14.83 -19.99
C ASN A 588 -28.58 13.69 -19.81
N LEU A 589 -28.12 12.52 -19.39
CA LEU A 589 -28.97 11.35 -19.20
C LEU A 589 -29.95 11.55 -18.02
N PRO A 590 -31.20 11.06 -18.14
CA PRO A 590 -32.10 10.91 -17.01
C PRO A 590 -31.51 10.00 -15.93
N ALA A 591 -32.00 10.13 -14.69
CA ALA A 591 -31.50 9.34 -13.56
C ALA A 591 -31.55 7.82 -13.80
N ARG A 592 -32.56 7.32 -14.53
CA ARG A 592 -32.67 5.93 -14.97
C ARG A 592 -33.01 5.90 -16.45
N SER A 593 -32.11 5.42 -17.28
CA SER A 593 -32.31 5.43 -18.74
C SER A 593 -31.65 4.26 -19.45
N ARG A 594 -32.10 3.98 -20.67
CA ARG A 594 -31.47 3.02 -21.56
C ARG A 594 -30.95 3.72 -22.81
N VAL A 595 -29.65 3.58 -23.07
CA VAL A 595 -29.01 4.07 -24.30
C VAL A 595 -28.91 2.91 -25.29
N THR A 596 -29.54 3.03 -26.46
CA THR A 596 -29.41 2.04 -27.54
C THR A 596 -28.73 2.69 -28.74
N ILE A 597 -27.67 2.05 -29.22
CA ILE A 597 -26.84 2.53 -30.33
C ILE A 597 -27.18 1.72 -31.58
N TYR A 598 -27.33 2.40 -32.71
CA TYR A 598 -27.75 1.82 -33.97
C TYR A 598 -26.77 2.13 -35.11
N SER A 599 -26.66 1.19 -36.04
CA SER A 599 -26.09 1.43 -37.37
C SER A 599 -27.02 2.37 -38.17
N PRO A 600 -26.54 3.01 -39.26
CA PRO A 600 -27.42 3.75 -40.18
C PRO A 600 -28.53 2.90 -40.81
N ALA A 601 -28.36 1.57 -40.85
CA ALA A 601 -29.38 0.64 -41.35
C ALA A 601 -30.44 0.28 -40.29
N GLY A 602 -30.25 0.71 -39.04
CA GLY A 602 -31.16 0.44 -37.92
C GLY A 602 -30.81 -0.81 -37.11
N ASP A 603 -29.66 -1.46 -37.37
CA ASP A 603 -29.21 -2.61 -36.57
C ASP A 603 -28.75 -2.15 -35.20
N VAL A 604 -29.10 -2.88 -34.14
CA VAL A 604 -28.62 -2.61 -32.79
C VAL A 604 -27.15 -3.00 -32.69
N VAL A 605 -26.31 -2.01 -32.36
CA VAL A 605 -24.88 -2.17 -32.16
C VAL A 605 -24.57 -2.52 -30.72
N ALA A 606 -25.15 -1.77 -29.78
CA ALA A 606 -24.96 -1.94 -28.34
C ALA A 606 -26.13 -1.32 -27.56
N THR A 607 -26.32 -1.80 -26.33
CA THR A 607 -27.31 -1.28 -25.38
C THR A 607 -26.64 -1.09 -24.02
N LEU A 608 -26.87 0.06 -23.40
CA LEU A 608 -26.32 0.44 -22.09
C LEU A 608 -27.48 0.80 -21.18
N ASP A 609 -27.53 0.21 -19.98
CA ASP A 609 -28.49 0.58 -18.94
C ASP A 609 -27.81 1.50 -17.94
N HIS A 610 -28.33 2.73 -17.80
CA HIS A 610 -27.82 3.76 -16.91
C HIS A 610 -28.70 3.92 -15.67
N ASP A 611 -28.08 3.91 -14.50
CA ASP A 611 -28.72 4.25 -13.23
C ASP A 611 -27.78 5.13 -12.41
N ALA A 612 -28.15 6.41 -12.27
CA ALA A 612 -27.33 7.44 -11.62
C ALA A 612 -26.94 7.10 -10.18
N ALA A 613 -27.72 6.28 -9.48
CA ALA A 613 -27.45 5.91 -8.09
C ALA A 613 -26.39 4.81 -7.96
N THR A 614 -26.15 4.03 -9.01
CA THR A 614 -25.29 2.83 -8.97
C THR A 614 -24.17 2.83 -10.00
N TYR A 615 -24.27 3.65 -11.04
CA TYR A 615 -23.27 3.72 -12.08
C TYR A 615 -21.95 4.32 -11.57
N ASN A 616 -20.86 3.57 -11.75
CA ASN A 616 -19.50 3.98 -11.41
C ASN A 616 -18.49 3.74 -12.56
N GLY A 617 -18.94 3.32 -13.75
CA GLY A 617 -18.06 3.02 -14.89
C GLY A 617 -17.34 1.66 -14.85
N SER A 618 -17.66 0.80 -13.87
CA SER A 618 -17.05 -0.55 -13.75
C SER A 618 -17.35 -1.50 -14.90
N ASP A 619 -18.27 -1.15 -15.78
CA ASP A 619 -18.60 -1.86 -17.02
C ASP A 619 -17.53 -1.69 -18.12
N LEU A 620 -16.55 -0.79 -17.95
CA LEU A 620 -15.51 -0.50 -18.93
C LEU A 620 -14.10 -0.93 -18.47
N GLY A 621 -13.31 -1.47 -19.41
CA GLY A 621 -11.91 -1.84 -19.17
C GLY A 621 -11.00 -0.65 -18.83
N TRP A 622 -11.36 0.56 -19.27
CA TRP A 622 -10.67 1.80 -18.90
C TRP A 622 -10.66 2.03 -17.39
N PHE A 623 -11.81 1.93 -16.72
CA PHE A 623 -11.90 2.16 -15.27
C PHE A 623 -11.16 1.07 -14.48
N ASN A 624 -11.15 -0.16 -14.98
CA ASN A 624 -10.37 -1.25 -14.38
C ASN A 624 -8.84 -0.99 -14.43
N SER A 625 -8.39 -0.21 -15.41
CA SER A 625 -6.97 0.08 -15.63
C SER A 625 -6.51 1.37 -14.96
N PHE A 626 -7.36 2.41 -14.96
CA PHE A 626 -6.98 3.78 -14.60
C PHE A 626 -7.80 4.38 -13.45
N ALA A 627 -8.73 3.61 -12.86
CA ALA A 627 -9.49 4.00 -11.68
C ALA A 627 -9.37 2.96 -10.56
N ASP A 628 -9.87 3.28 -9.38
CA ASP A 628 -9.84 2.41 -8.19
C ASP A 628 -11.24 1.93 -7.75
N GLY A 629 -12.28 2.27 -8.52
CA GLY A 629 -13.67 1.93 -8.22
C GLY A 629 -14.35 2.89 -7.23
N THR A 630 -13.63 3.88 -6.69
CA THR A 630 -14.14 4.83 -5.70
C THR A 630 -14.47 6.22 -6.28
N GLN A 631 -14.25 6.39 -7.59
CA GLN A 631 -14.51 7.64 -8.30
C GLN A 631 -15.96 8.09 -8.18
N LEU A 632 -16.12 9.38 -7.94
CA LEU A 632 -17.42 10.04 -7.84
C LEU A 632 -17.83 10.57 -9.21
N LEU A 633 -19.05 10.26 -9.64
CA LEU A 633 -19.67 10.76 -10.88
C LEU A 633 -20.81 11.72 -10.55
N ALA A 634 -21.10 12.64 -11.47
CA ALA A 634 -22.22 13.58 -11.34
C ALA A 634 -23.60 12.93 -11.56
N GLY A 635 -23.64 11.73 -12.16
CA GLY A 635 -24.84 10.89 -12.28
C GLY A 635 -25.66 11.05 -13.57
N GLY A 636 -25.37 12.05 -14.42
CA GLY A 636 -26.07 12.27 -15.70
C GLY A 636 -25.32 11.77 -16.93
N GLU A 637 -24.31 10.93 -16.77
CA GLU A 637 -23.44 10.47 -17.87
C GLU A 637 -23.12 8.98 -17.79
N HIS A 638 -22.96 8.34 -18.95
CA HIS A 638 -22.59 6.92 -19.11
C HIS A 638 -21.49 6.79 -20.17
N ALA A 639 -20.39 6.13 -19.85
CA ALA A 639 -19.27 5.92 -20.76
C ALA A 639 -19.41 4.62 -21.58
N TRP A 640 -18.93 4.58 -22.82
CA TRP A 640 -18.91 3.38 -23.66
C TRP A 640 -17.55 3.18 -24.35
N ASP A 641 -17.07 1.94 -24.38
CA ASP A 641 -15.75 1.57 -24.91
C ASP A 641 -15.69 1.39 -26.43
N LEU A 642 -16.78 1.70 -27.14
CA LEU A 642 -16.92 1.50 -28.59
C LEU A 642 -16.82 0.02 -29.00
N ILE A 643 -17.09 -0.92 -28.09
CA ILE A 643 -17.21 -2.34 -28.40
C ILE A 643 -18.69 -2.70 -28.59
N THR A 644 -18.98 -3.34 -29.72
CA THR A 644 -20.33 -3.82 -30.05
C THR A 644 -20.75 -4.98 -29.14
N SER A 645 -22.05 -5.26 -29.09
CA SER A 645 -22.61 -6.43 -28.38
C SER A 645 -22.03 -7.78 -28.83
N GLY A 646 -21.47 -7.86 -30.05
CA GLY A 646 -20.77 -9.02 -30.58
C GLY A 646 -19.27 -9.08 -30.25
N ASP A 647 -18.79 -8.26 -29.29
CA ASP A 647 -17.38 -8.17 -28.89
C ASP A 647 -16.42 -7.75 -30.02
N GLN A 648 -16.88 -6.85 -30.89
CA GLN A 648 -16.08 -6.29 -31.97
C GLN A 648 -15.91 -4.79 -31.81
N ALA A 649 -14.72 -4.29 -32.13
CA ALA A 649 -14.45 -2.85 -32.15
C ALA A 649 -15.25 -2.15 -33.26
N LEU A 650 -15.86 -1.02 -32.93
CA LEU A 650 -16.71 -0.27 -33.85
C LEU A 650 -15.95 0.20 -35.11
N ALA A 651 -16.56 0.12 -36.28
CA ALA A 651 -15.96 0.62 -37.53
C ALA A 651 -16.12 2.15 -37.67
N THR A 652 -15.29 2.77 -38.52
CA THR A 652 -15.46 4.17 -38.95
C THR A 652 -16.84 4.38 -39.58
N GLY A 653 -17.56 5.42 -39.14
CA GLY A 653 -18.90 5.70 -39.65
C GLY A 653 -19.71 6.68 -38.80
N ILE A 654 -20.93 6.93 -39.26
CA ILE A 654 -21.96 7.67 -38.53
C ILE A 654 -22.85 6.65 -37.81
N TYR A 655 -23.15 6.90 -36.55
CA TYR A 655 -24.03 6.06 -35.74
C TYR A 655 -25.15 6.91 -35.14
N LEU A 656 -26.28 6.26 -34.91
CA LEU A 656 -27.44 6.85 -34.24
C LEU A 656 -27.54 6.30 -32.83
N PHE A 657 -28.10 7.08 -31.91
CA PHE A 657 -28.44 6.57 -30.59
C PHE A 657 -29.82 7.06 -30.17
N ALA A 658 -30.50 6.25 -29.36
CA ALA A 658 -31.75 6.60 -28.69
C ALA A 658 -31.56 6.44 -27.18
N VAL A 659 -32.01 7.42 -26.41
CA VAL A 659 -32.08 7.36 -24.94
C VAL A 659 -33.53 7.32 -24.53
N GLU A 660 -33.91 6.23 -23.87
CA GLU A 660 -35.22 6.02 -23.27
C GLU A 660 -35.14 6.33 -21.77
N ASP A 661 -35.95 7.27 -21.29
CA ASP A 661 -36.16 7.53 -19.87
C ASP A 661 -37.05 6.43 -19.28
N LEU A 662 -36.49 5.58 -18.41
CA LEU A 662 -37.20 4.42 -17.85
C LEU A 662 -38.19 4.81 -16.75
N ALA A 663 -38.15 6.05 -16.26
CA ALA A 663 -39.08 6.57 -15.26
C ALA A 663 -40.23 7.33 -15.91
N ALA A 664 -39.93 8.21 -16.87
CA ALA A 664 -40.93 9.08 -17.52
C ALA A 664 -41.43 8.57 -18.89
N GLY A 665 -40.75 7.58 -19.49
CA GLY A 665 -41.12 6.98 -20.78
C GLY A 665 -40.78 7.81 -22.02
N GLY A 666 -40.06 8.94 -21.88
CA GLY A 666 -39.66 9.79 -22.99
C GLY A 666 -38.46 9.22 -23.76
N VAL A 667 -38.46 9.36 -25.09
CA VAL A 667 -37.34 8.96 -25.95
C VAL A 667 -36.73 10.17 -26.66
N LYS A 668 -35.41 10.30 -26.60
CA LYS A 668 -34.64 11.30 -27.35
C LYS A 668 -33.62 10.59 -28.22
N MET A 669 -33.38 11.11 -29.42
CA MET A 669 -32.43 10.55 -30.37
C MET A 669 -31.31 11.54 -30.68
N GLY A 670 -30.14 11.01 -31.02
CA GLY A 670 -29.01 11.79 -31.49
C GLY A 670 -28.12 10.97 -32.43
N ARG A 671 -26.98 11.56 -32.79
CA ARG A 671 -25.99 10.93 -33.68
C ARG A 671 -24.58 11.28 -33.25
N PHE A 672 -23.64 10.40 -33.55
CA PHE A 672 -22.21 10.64 -33.38
C PHE A 672 -21.42 10.03 -34.54
N VAL A 673 -20.17 10.47 -34.66
CA VAL A 673 -19.28 10.06 -35.76
C VAL A 673 -18.00 9.48 -35.18
N VAL A 674 -17.56 8.37 -35.74
CA VAL A 674 -16.29 7.71 -35.44
C VAL A 674 -15.41 7.72 -36.68
N MET A 675 -14.18 8.20 -36.55
CA MET A 675 -13.18 8.27 -37.61
C MET A 675 -11.90 7.59 -37.14
N LYS A 676 -11.75 6.30 -37.44
CA LYS A 676 -10.51 5.54 -37.19
C LYS A 676 -9.47 5.72 -38.29
#